data_AF-A0A7S2VHQ4-F1
#
_entry.id   AF-A0A7S2VHQ4-F1
#
_cell.length_a   1.000
_cell.length_b   1.000
_cell.length_c   1.000
_cell.angle_alpha   90.00
_cell.angle_beta   90.00
_cell.angle_gamma   90.00
#
_symmetry.space_group_name_H-M   'P 1'
#
loop_
_entity.id
_entity.type
_entity.pdbx_description
1 polymer ?
#
loop_
_entity_poly.entity_id
_entity_poly.type
_entity_poly.pdbx_seq_one_letter_code
_entity_poly.pdbx_strand_id
1 'polypeptide(L)'
;MKAESNSQKIRIRPEWFAVHVVLALVGPFAASKWGFSRSFVWSTESLPVAQNGVNSNATIDNESDNENEGGAQQLMVDFRNVDLSFLLDSERIKDAVGKMSDLCGSTLLSYSCHEWSQSGAMNCVALLDDAFVSVLSWPKAGAISLDLFTTDETDVGSLEELILPVQGLFSVPSDDEGSGKPTIHQWLYKKRGHTDYANPESYELDWFLGGQERSKFNQFSTLTTFQRPTILEVPHSRSSFASQTSLPLNKRLFLDSVSQSSLNGMEPYHEALVHPALLAHPEPKRVAIIGGGEGATLREVLKHNTVEACVMLEIDGEFMQFGREHLQEWNDCSDFEYNKGTAPGEYFSCFDDPRADAKAVDAVGWFLERFGDDVAIDESEKFDVVIMDALDPSSLVSFSDVLYGSEAFVKSVVNSMKEGGVFIAQVGAVSGFNEDGELDKAGRVLNRFAQLLKEYGAISMKSYDEAHGEFFSPWGFRIGFMGIQTQTNWYSHPSQVDQILAERAVATKSGLFPFDYIDGATFMSYQYPSRVEETVYCRHSKCETRGFDPDVSNVPASTIEMKASNIPNAGRGVFFMEDCPEGSYFMLEDSVHAMIVFPGTADVMDAMLDAYPAKWKLLENYVSGYGFSDDFFGYEAHRVDPGIATFANHGCNGTNNIGTASKETELTADPERDPEDDIDEDEFFNPFAERNYFASSAWDKLLRATKAGEEVLDNYMTFAVGEDWAVNLNELKMNCLNQAAGLVVEYENSKRKASSHRS
;
A
#
# COMPACT_ATOMS: atom_id res chain seq x y z
N MET A 1 -0.45 -62.04 -49.92
CA MET A 1 -0.52 -61.43 -51.26
C MET A 1 -0.30 -59.93 -51.10
N LYS A 2 0.67 -59.36 -51.86
CA LYS A 2 0.76 -57.99 -52.45
C LYS A 2 0.15 -56.81 -51.66
N ALA A 3 0.79 -55.64 -51.47
CA ALA A 3 1.93 -55.02 -52.13
C ALA A 3 2.52 -53.88 -51.28
N GLU A 4 3.79 -53.57 -51.57
CA GLU A 4 4.57 -52.35 -51.29
C GLU A 4 3.91 -51.11 -51.99
N SER A 5 4.23 -49.81 -51.80
CA SER A 5 5.41 -49.08 -51.32
C SER A 5 5.10 -47.57 -51.07
N ASN A 6 5.91 -46.93 -50.22
CA ASN A 6 6.44 -45.55 -50.26
C ASN A 6 5.63 -44.29 -49.85
N SER A 7 5.81 -43.94 -48.58
CA SER A 7 6.20 -42.66 -47.96
C SER A 7 6.16 -41.32 -48.72
N GLN A 8 5.49 -40.33 -48.11
CA GLN A 8 6.16 -39.16 -47.53
C GLN A 8 5.45 -38.75 -46.23
N LYS A 9 6.20 -38.70 -45.12
CA LYS A 9 5.72 -38.31 -43.78
C LYS A 9 5.98 -36.82 -43.60
N ILE A 10 4.95 -36.03 -43.36
CA ILE A 10 5.07 -34.80 -42.55
C ILE A 10 4.56 -35.19 -41.17
N ARG A 11 5.42 -35.01 -40.16
CA ARG A 11 5.17 -35.40 -38.77
C ARG A 11 4.92 -34.11 -37.99
N ILE A 12 3.67 -33.67 -37.91
CA ILE A 12 3.26 -32.59 -37.00
C ILE A 12 2.95 -33.22 -35.65
N ARG A 13 3.53 -32.68 -34.57
CA ARG A 13 3.33 -33.17 -33.20
C ARG A 13 1.91 -32.80 -32.71
N PRO A 14 1.13 -33.70 -32.07
CA PRO A 14 -0.30 -33.48 -31.82
C PRO A 14 -0.64 -32.58 -30.61
N GLU A 15 0.32 -31.86 -30.02
CA GLU A 15 0.21 -31.46 -28.61
C GLU A 15 -0.28 -30.02 -28.38
N TRP A 16 -0.65 -29.29 -29.44
CA TRP A 16 -1.09 -27.89 -29.36
C TRP A 16 -2.51 -27.63 -29.86
N PHE A 17 -3.21 -28.63 -30.42
CA PHE A 17 -4.52 -28.42 -31.05
C PHE A 17 -5.73 -28.74 -30.15
N ALA A 18 -5.52 -29.31 -28.95
CA ALA A 18 -6.61 -29.90 -28.16
C ALA A 18 -7.12 -29.04 -26.98
N VAL A 19 -6.46 -27.94 -26.60
CA VAL A 19 -6.80 -27.21 -25.37
C VAL A 19 -7.73 -26.00 -25.61
N HIS A 20 -7.69 -25.37 -26.79
CA HIS A 20 -8.48 -24.15 -27.04
C HIS A 20 -9.91 -24.40 -27.58
N VAL A 21 -10.15 -25.52 -28.26
CA VAL A 21 -11.51 -25.86 -28.75
C VAL A 21 -12.44 -26.32 -27.60
N VAL A 22 -11.87 -26.75 -26.46
CA VAL A 22 -12.66 -27.28 -25.33
C VAL A 22 -13.23 -26.18 -24.43
N LEU A 23 -12.59 -25.01 -24.32
CA LEU A 23 -13.09 -23.93 -23.44
C LEU A 23 -14.24 -23.11 -24.06
N ALA A 24 -14.30 -23.00 -25.40
CA ALA A 24 -15.41 -22.34 -26.09
C ALA A 24 -16.73 -23.16 -26.04
N LEU A 25 -16.67 -24.47 -25.82
CA LEU A 25 -17.84 -25.37 -25.84
C LEU A 25 -18.39 -25.73 -24.45
N VAL A 26 -17.66 -25.46 -23.36
CA VAL A 26 -18.05 -25.91 -22.00
C VAL A 26 -18.69 -24.82 -21.12
N GLY A 27 -18.56 -23.55 -21.50
CA GLY A 27 -19.15 -22.40 -20.78
C GLY A 27 -20.67 -22.50 -20.47
N PRO A 28 -21.52 -23.10 -21.33
CA PRO A 28 -22.96 -23.20 -21.02
C PRO A 28 -23.37 -24.42 -20.17
N PHE A 29 -22.51 -25.42 -19.97
CA PHE A 29 -22.93 -26.72 -19.41
C PHE A 29 -22.75 -26.85 -17.89
N ALA A 30 -21.93 -26.01 -17.24
CA ALA A 30 -21.66 -26.14 -15.80
C ALA A 30 -22.68 -25.41 -14.90
N ALA A 31 -23.45 -24.46 -15.42
CA ALA A 31 -24.38 -23.64 -14.64
C ALA A 31 -25.71 -24.33 -14.26
N SER A 32 -26.02 -25.51 -14.83
CA SER A 32 -27.31 -26.19 -14.57
C SER A 32 -27.26 -27.32 -13.53
N LYS A 33 -26.07 -27.73 -13.05
CA LYS A 33 -25.93 -28.85 -12.11
C LYS A 33 -25.67 -28.44 -10.64
N TRP A 34 -25.31 -27.19 -10.40
CA TRP A 34 -25.06 -26.65 -9.06
C TRP A 34 -25.93 -25.42 -8.90
N GLY A 35 -27.06 -25.57 -8.20
CA GLY A 35 -28.13 -24.58 -8.13
C GLY A 35 -27.73 -23.25 -7.48
N PHE A 36 -27.05 -22.39 -8.24
CA PHE A 36 -26.88 -20.98 -7.91
C PHE A 36 -28.06 -20.19 -8.48
N SER A 37 -29.04 -19.90 -7.62
CA SER A 37 -30.02 -18.85 -7.88
C SER A 37 -29.39 -17.50 -7.58
N ARG A 38 -28.83 -16.82 -8.57
CA ARG A 38 -28.68 -15.36 -8.57
C ARG A 38 -28.47 -14.89 -10.02
N SER A 39 -29.41 -14.08 -10.48
CA SER A 39 -29.46 -13.47 -11.80
C SER A 39 -28.24 -12.57 -12.01
N PHE A 40 -27.44 -12.80 -13.06
CA PHE A 40 -26.51 -11.81 -13.57
C PHE A 40 -27.32 -10.71 -14.26
N VAL A 41 -27.61 -9.64 -13.52
CA VAL A 41 -28.10 -8.36 -14.06
C VAL A 41 -26.92 -7.40 -13.96
N TRP A 42 -26.34 -6.99 -15.09
CA TRP A 42 -25.44 -5.84 -15.12
C TRP A 42 -26.27 -4.60 -14.81
N SER A 43 -25.98 -3.95 -13.68
CA SER A 43 -26.62 -2.71 -13.27
C SER A 43 -26.29 -1.61 -14.28
N THR A 44 -27.33 -1.02 -14.85
CA THR A 44 -27.27 0.25 -15.57
C THR A 44 -27.16 1.38 -14.55
N GLU A 45 -25.95 1.76 -14.17
CA GLU A 45 -25.66 3.08 -13.59
C GLU A 45 -24.54 3.74 -14.39
N SER A 46 -24.80 4.99 -14.76
CA SER A 46 -24.06 5.82 -15.71
C SER A 46 -22.64 6.14 -15.26
N LEU A 47 -21.65 5.79 -16.08
CA LEU A 47 -20.29 6.35 -16.02
C LEU A 47 -20.30 7.81 -16.52
N PRO A 48 -19.51 8.74 -15.93
CA PRO A 48 -19.38 10.09 -16.45
C PRO A 48 -18.65 10.08 -17.79
N VAL A 49 -19.22 10.78 -18.76
CA VAL A 49 -18.61 11.08 -20.06
C VAL A 49 -17.40 11.99 -19.83
N ALA A 50 -16.18 11.48 -20.01
CA ALA A 50 -15.01 12.33 -20.22
C ALA A 50 -15.13 13.01 -21.59
N GLN A 51 -15.56 14.29 -21.59
CA GLN A 51 -15.43 15.18 -22.73
C GLN A 51 -13.97 15.66 -22.78
N ASN A 52 -13.13 15.05 -23.61
CA ASN A 52 -11.92 15.71 -24.11
C ASN A 52 -11.89 15.55 -25.63
N GLY A 53 -11.93 16.70 -26.33
CA GLY A 53 -12.03 16.78 -27.77
C GLY A 53 -10.78 16.22 -28.46
N VAL A 54 -10.98 15.24 -29.33
CA VAL A 54 -9.97 14.78 -30.27
C VAL A 54 -9.96 15.76 -31.45
N ASN A 55 -8.86 16.50 -31.57
CA ASN A 55 -8.58 17.32 -32.75
C ASN A 55 -8.32 16.38 -33.93
N SER A 56 -9.20 16.43 -34.93
CA SER A 56 -9.00 15.83 -36.25
C SER A 56 -7.98 16.66 -37.02
N ASN A 57 -6.71 16.21 -37.04
CA ASN A 57 -5.71 16.44 -38.08
C ASN A 57 -4.34 15.91 -37.60
N ALA A 58 -4.10 14.61 -37.77
CA ALA A 58 -2.75 14.09 -37.88
C ALA A 58 -2.64 13.40 -39.23
N THR A 59 -1.90 14.05 -40.11
CA THR A 59 -1.46 13.57 -41.42
C THR A 59 -0.68 12.27 -41.27
N ILE A 60 -0.89 11.40 -42.26
CA ILE A 60 -0.14 10.18 -42.53
C ILE A 60 1.34 10.55 -42.71
N ASP A 61 2.18 10.20 -41.74
CA ASP A 61 3.64 10.10 -41.96
C ASP A 61 3.99 8.60 -42.04
N ASN A 62 4.34 8.20 -43.26
CA ASN A 62 4.94 6.91 -43.56
C ASN A 62 6.37 6.89 -43.00
N GLU A 63 6.59 6.21 -41.88
CA GLU A 63 7.89 5.64 -41.54
C GLU A 63 7.81 4.11 -41.64
N SER A 64 8.10 3.61 -42.84
CA SER A 64 8.57 2.24 -43.03
C SER A 64 10.10 2.28 -42.97
N ASP A 65 10.68 1.65 -41.95
CA ASP A 65 11.82 0.73 -42.07
C ASP A 65 12.30 0.37 -40.65
N ASN A 66 11.46 -0.36 -39.92
CA ASN A 66 11.91 -1.37 -38.95
C ASN A 66 11.00 -2.58 -39.15
N GLU A 67 11.64 -3.73 -39.24
CA GLU A 67 11.11 -4.96 -39.81
C GLU A 67 9.79 -5.41 -39.17
N ASN A 68 8.84 -5.81 -40.03
CA ASN A 68 7.68 -6.62 -39.68
C ASN A 68 8.15 -7.91 -38.98
N GLU A 69 8.17 -7.92 -37.65
CA GLU A 69 8.13 -9.17 -36.89
C GLU A 69 6.67 -9.48 -36.56
N GLY A 70 6.08 -10.34 -37.40
CA GLY A 70 4.68 -10.78 -37.33
C GLY A 70 4.39 -11.56 -36.06
N GLY A 71 3.28 -11.23 -35.40
CA GLY A 71 2.75 -11.93 -34.23
C GLY A 71 1.22 -11.99 -34.30
N ALA A 72 0.63 -13.07 -33.81
CA ALA A 72 -0.81 -13.27 -33.79
C ALA A 72 -1.52 -12.10 -33.09
N GLN A 73 -2.73 -11.76 -33.52
CA GLN A 73 -3.47 -10.61 -33.01
C GLN A 73 -4.89 -11.03 -32.62
N GLN A 74 -5.47 -10.38 -31.63
CA GLN A 74 -6.87 -10.56 -31.25
C GLN A 74 -7.55 -9.22 -31.11
N LEU A 75 -8.70 -9.08 -31.74
CA LEU A 75 -9.57 -7.92 -31.67
C LEU A 75 -10.97 -8.37 -31.24
N MET A 76 -11.42 -7.88 -30.08
CA MET A 76 -12.79 -8.04 -29.60
C MET A 76 -13.53 -6.71 -29.71
N VAL A 77 -14.70 -6.68 -30.34
CA VAL A 77 -15.47 -5.44 -30.55
C VAL A 77 -16.95 -5.69 -30.34
N ASP A 78 -17.59 -4.81 -29.57
CA ASP A 78 -19.04 -4.74 -29.44
C ASP A 78 -19.62 -3.56 -30.22
N PHE A 79 -20.38 -3.86 -31.28
CA PHE A 79 -21.16 -2.86 -32.01
C PHE A 79 -22.58 -2.80 -31.46
N ARG A 80 -23.09 -1.58 -31.26
CA ARG A 80 -24.48 -1.32 -30.87
C ARG A 80 -25.23 -0.58 -31.98
N ASN A 81 -26.55 -0.49 -31.83
CA ASN A 81 -27.46 0.10 -32.81
C ASN A 81 -27.47 -0.62 -34.16
N VAL A 82 -27.24 -1.94 -34.13
CA VAL A 82 -27.32 -2.79 -35.32
C VAL A 82 -28.79 -3.07 -35.64
N ASP A 83 -29.14 -2.97 -36.92
CA ASP A 83 -30.50 -3.23 -37.38
C ASP A 83 -30.98 -4.65 -37.03
N LEU A 84 -32.21 -4.77 -36.51
CA LEU A 84 -32.76 -6.04 -36.06
C LEU A 84 -32.87 -7.07 -37.19
N SER A 85 -33.13 -6.64 -38.43
CA SER A 85 -33.16 -7.57 -39.58
C SER A 85 -31.78 -8.10 -39.95
N PHE A 86 -30.72 -7.38 -39.60
CA PHE A 86 -29.34 -7.85 -39.76
C PHE A 86 -28.98 -8.86 -38.66
N LEU A 87 -29.32 -8.59 -37.40
CA LEU A 87 -29.00 -9.45 -36.24
C LEU A 87 -29.62 -10.85 -36.31
N LEU A 88 -30.66 -11.03 -37.13
CA LEU A 88 -31.41 -12.27 -37.31
C LEU A 88 -31.08 -12.98 -38.64
N ASP A 89 -30.12 -12.48 -39.43
CA ASP A 89 -29.83 -12.99 -40.76
C ASP A 89 -28.41 -13.58 -40.85
N SER A 90 -28.33 -14.90 -40.77
CA SER A 90 -27.07 -15.64 -40.82
C SER A 90 -26.31 -15.48 -42.15
N GLU A 91 -26.98 -15.20 -43.27
CA GLU A 91 -26.32 -15.02 -44.56
C GLU A 91 -25.76 -13.60 -44.70
N ARG A 92 -26.43 -12.59 -44.11
CA ARG A 92 -25.87 -11.23 -44.03
C ARG A 92 -24.68 -11.15 -43.08
N ILE A 93 -24.71 -11.86 -41.96
CA ILE A 93 -23.56 -11.98 -41.06
C ILE A 93 -22.40 -12.68 -41.78
N LYS A 94 -22.68 -13.74 -42.55
CA LYS A 94 -21.68 -14.43 -43.37
C LYS A 94 -21.06 -13.52 -44.42
N ASP A 95 -21.85 -12.70 -45.11
CA ASP A 95 -21.36 -11.72 -46.09
C ASP A 95 -20.46 -10.66 -45.42
N ALA A 96 -20.83 -10.18 -44.24
CA ALA A 96 -20.01 -9.26 -43.46
C ALA A 96 -18.68 -9.89 -43.01
N VAL A 97 -18.71 -11.13 -42.52
CA VAL A 97 -17.49 -11.89 -42.16
C VAL A 97 -16.63 -12.17 -43.38
N GLY A 98 -17.22 -12.45 -44.55
CA GLY A 98 -16.49 -12.62 -45.81
C GLY A 98 -15.76 -11.34 -46.23
N LYS A 99 -16.45 -10.19 -46.20
CA LYS A 99 -15.82 -8.89 -46.50
C LYS A 99 -14.76 -8.52 -45.48
N MET A 100 -14.95 -8.87 -44.21
CA MET A 100 -13.93 -8.69 -43.18
C MET A 100 -12.70 -9.56 -43.43
N SER A 101 -12.90 -10.81 -43.88
CA SER A 101 -11.82 -11.70 -44.33
C SER A 101 -11.01 -11.04 -45.46
N ASP A 102 -11.69 -10.48 -46.46
CA ASP A 102 -11.04 -9.76 -47.56
C ASP A 102 -10.23 -8.55 -47.07
N LEU A 103 -10.74 -7.80 -46.08
CA LEU A 103 -10.02 -6.69 -45.45
C LEU A 103 -8.77 -7.16 -44.69
N CYS A 104 -8.79 -8.38 -44.13
CA CYS A 104 -7.66 -8.97 -43.43
C CYS A 104 -6.59 -9.55 -44.38
N GLY A 105 -6.83 -9.57 -45.70
CA GLY A 105 -6.00 -10.31 -46.66
C GLY A 105 -6.13 -11.84 -46.54
N SER A 106 -7.17 -12.31 -45.86
CA SER A 106 -7.37 -13.70 -45.45
C SER A 106 -8.46 -14.39 -46.27
N THR A 107 -8.41 -15.71 -46.39
CA THR A 107 -9.40 -16.49 -47.15
C THR A 107 -10.38 -17.21 -46.22
N LEU A 108 -11.69 -16.93 -46.36
CA LEU A 108 -12.74 -17.67 -45.67
C LEU A 108 -12.78 -19.14 -46.10
N LEU A 109 -12.33 -20.05 -45.22
CA LEU A 109 -12.28 -21.50 -45.47
C LEU A 109 -13.60 -22.18 -45.11
N SER A 110 -14.19 -21.82 -43.98
CA SER A 110 -15.45 -22.40 -43.53
C SER A 110 -16.24 -21.44 -42.65
N TYR A 111 -17.56 -21.56 -42.69
CA TYR A 111 -18.49 -20.78 -41.87
C TYR A 111 -19.57 -21.69 -41.33
N SER A 112 -19.80 -21.61 -40.03
CA SER A 112 -20.88 -22.31 -39.34
C SER A 112 -21.63 -21.31 -38.47
N CYS A 113 -22.94 -21.20 -38.66
CA CYS A 113 -23.76 -20.37 -37.79
C CYS A 113 -24.99 -21.13 -37.29
N HIS A 114 -25.31 -20.92 -36.02
CA HIS A 114 -26.43 -21.56 -35.35
C HIS A 114 -27.38 -20.49 -34.78
N GLU A 115 -28.67 -20.62 -35.12
CA GLU A 115 -29.73 -19.80 -34.57
C GLU A 115 -30.18 -20.32 -33.20
N TRP A 116 -30.25 -19.44 -32.21
CA TRP A 116 -30.81 -19.75 -30.91
C TRP A 116 -32.34 -19.66 -30.94
N SER A 117 -32.99 -20.81 -30.79
CA SER A 117 -34.43 -21.01 -31.01
C SER A 117 -35.39 -20.13 -30.18
N GLN A 118 -34.92 -19.54 -29.07
CA GLN A 118 -35.75 -18.69 -28.20
C GLN A 118 -35.66 -17.19 -28.50
N SER A 119 -34.55 -16.73 -29.10
CA SER A 119 -34.27 -15.29 -29.28
C SER A 119 -34.01 -14.91 -30.73
N GLY A 120 -33.83 -15.88 -31.62
CA GLY A 120 -33.33 -15.65 -32.97
C GLY A 120 -31.89 -15.16 -33.01
N ALA A 121 -31.17 -15.20 -31.89
CA ALA A 121 -29.77 -14.79 -31.82
C ALA A 121 -28.90 -15.73 -32.66
N MET A 122 -27.90 -15.17 -33.32
CA MET A 122 -26.98 -15.87 -34.21
C MET A 122 -25.66 -16.07 -33.48
N ASN A 123 -25.20 -17.32 -33.40
CA ASN A 123 -23.86 -17.66 -32.95
C ASN A 123 -23.10 -18.25 -34.13
N CYS A 124 -22.20 -17.46 -34.70
CA CYS A 124 -21.48 -17.80 -35.92
C CYS A 124 -19.99 -17.92 -35.63
N VAL A 125 -19.35 -18.89 -36.26
CA VAL A 125 -17.89 -19.06 -36.25
C VAL A 125 -17.43 -19.25 -37.69
N ALA A 126 -16.39 -18.53 -38.07
CA ALA A 126 -15.71 -18.68 -39.33
C ALA A 126 -14.25 -19.09 -39.09
N LEU A 127 -13.78 -20.04 -39.88
CA LEU A 127 -12.38 -20.36 -39.99
C LEU A 127 -11.85 -19.71 -41.27
N LEU A 128 -10.82 -18.91 -41.13
CA LEU A 128 -10.05 -18.35 -42.23
C LEU A 128 -8.72 -19.13 -42.35
N ASP A 129 -7.93 -18.90 -43.39
CA ASP A 129 -6.69 -19.65 -43.64
C ASP A 129 -5.58 -19.37 -42.62
N ASP A 130 -5.51 -18.14 -42.13
CA ASP A 130 -4.55 -17.66 -41.14
C ASP A 130 -5.23 -17.09 -39.87
N ALA A 131 -6.55 -17.24 -39.74
CA ALA A 131 -7.34 -16.56 -38.72
C ALA A 131 -8.62 -17.32 -38.35
N PHE A 132 -9.29 -16.92 -37.27
CA PHE A 132 -10.66 -17.32 -36.99
C PHE A 132 -11.48 -16.15 -36.46
N VAL A 133 -12.79 -16.23 -36.68
CA VAL A 133 -13.75 -15.21 -36.27
C VAL A 133 -14.89 -15.88 -35.53
N SER A 134 -15.29 -15.33 -34.39
CA SER A 134 -16.57 -15.64 -33.77
C SER A 134 -17.45 -14.40 -33.69
N VAL A 135 -18.76 -14.59 -33.94
CA VAL A 135 -19.76 -13.53 -33.98
C VAL A 135 -20.96 -13.97 -33.15
N LEU A 136 -21.37 -13.12 -32.20
CA LEU A 136 -22.53 -13.33 -31.34
C LEU A 136 -23.50 -12.15 -31.51
N SER A 137 -24.71 -12.43 -32.01
CA SER A 137 -25.76 -11.41 -32.13
C SER A 137 -26.64 -11.34 -30.89
N TRP A 138 -27.04 -10.13 -30.51
CA TRP A 138 -27.88 -9.83 -29.35
C TRP A 138 -29.13 -9.03 -29.78
N PRO A 139 -30.15 -9.67 -30.38
CA PRO A 139 -31.31 -8.98 -30.96
C PRO A 139 -32.06 -8.05 -29.99
N LYS A 140 -32.18 -8.45 -28.72
CA LYS A 140 -32.83 -7.62 -27.68
C LYS A 140 -32.04 -6.37 -27.30
N ALA A 141 -30.72 -6.43 -27.42
CA ALA A 141 -29.82 -5.33 -27.08
C ALA A 141 -29.46 -4.48 -28.31
N GLY A 142 -29.90 -4.88 -29.51
CA GLY A 142 -29.52 -4.21 -30.76
C GLY A 142 -28.01 -4.22 -31.00
N ALA A 143 -27.32 -5.30 -30.61
CA ALA A 143 -25.87 -5.37 -30.58
C ALA A 143 -25.32 -6.64 -31.24
N ILE A 144 -24.08 -6.58 -31.72
CA ILE A 144 -23.32 -7.73 -32.19
C ILE A 144 -21.90 -7.66 -31.64
N SER A 145 -21.43 -8.78 -31.09
CA SER A 145 -20.09 -8.95 -30.56
C SER A 145 -19.25 -9.75 -31.55
N LEU A 146 -18.04 -9.28 -31.81
CA LEU A 146 -17.08 -9.86 -32.72
C LEU A 146 -15.80 -10.20 -31.94
N ASP A 147 -15.25 -11.39 -32.16
CA ASP A 147 -13.91 -11.78 -31.73
C ASP A 147 -13.14 -12.29 -32.94
N LEU A 148 -12.22 -11.47 -33.45
CA LEU A 148 -11.34 -11.75 -34.57
C LEU A 148 -9.95 -12.08 -34.05
N PHE A 149 -9.45 -13.25 -34.39
CA PHE A 149 -8.09 -13.67 -34.07
C PHE A 149 -7.34 -13.98 -35.36
N THR A 150 -6.14 -13.42 -35.53
CA THR A 150 -5.27 -13.64 -36.69
C THR A 150 -3.92 -14.18 -36.26
N THR A 151 -3.23 -14.89 -37.15
CA THR A 151 -1.84 -15.33 -36.98
C THR A 151 -0.88 -14.39 -37.72
N ASP A 152 0.43 -14.63 -37.61
CA ASP A 152 1.54 -13.74 -37.98
C ASP A 152 1.60 -13.30 -39.47
N GLU A 153 0.65 -13.69 -40.32
CA GLU A 153 0.69 -13.58 -41.79
C GLU A 153 -0.42 -12.70 -42.42
N THR A 154 -1.19 -11.93 -41.65
CA THR A 154 -2.21 -11.05 -42.25
C THR A 154 -1.62 -9.81 -42.94
N ASP A 155 -2.17 -9.43 -44.10
CA ASP A 155 -1.76 -8.22 -44.86
C ASP A 155 -2.13 -6.89 -44.16
N VAL A 156 -2.77 -6.96 -43.00
CA VAL A 156 -3.14 -5.82 -42.18
C VAL A 156 -2.11 -5.65 -41.07
N GLY A 157 -1.55 -4.44 -40.94
CA GLY A 157 -0.60 -4.11 -39.89
C GLY A 157 -1.17 -4.35 -38.49
N SER A 158 -2.08 -3.48 -38.04
CA SER A 158 -2.76 -3.60 -36.74
C SER A 158 -4.26 -3.87 -36.92
N LEU A 159 -4.82 -4.89 -36.26
CA LEU A 159 -6.26 -5.16 -36.35
C LEU A 159 -7.12 -4.00 -35.86
N GLU A 160 -6.60 -3.11 -35.01
CA GLU A 160 -7.35 -1.93 -34.54
C GLU A 160 -7.76 -0.99 -35.71
N GLU A 161 -6.97 -0.95 -36.78
CA GLU A 161 -7.26 -0.16 -37.98
C GLU A 161 -8.51 -0.68 -38.72
N LEU A 162 -8.89 -1.94 -38.48
CA LEU A 162 -10.08 -2.56 -39.06
C LEU A 162 -11.36 -2.22 -38.32
N ILE A 163 -11.30 -1.65 -37.12
CA ILE A 163 -12.50 -1.38 -36.30
C ILE A 163 -13.52 -0.51 -37.07
N LEU A 164 -13.07 0.58 -37.70
CA LEU A 164 -13.94 1.48 -38.47
C LEU A 164 -14.42 0.87 -39.80
N PRO A 165 -13.55 0.26 -40.64
CA PRO A 165 -13.98 -0.48 -41.82
C PRO A 165 -15.00 -1.58 -41.53
N VAL A 166 -14.80 -2.34 -40.45
CA VAL A 166 -15.66 -3.47 -40.07
C VAL A 166 -17.00 -3.00 -39.52
N GLN A 167 -17.05 -1.88 -38.80
CA GLN A 167 -18.30 -1.28 -38.32
C GLN A 167 -19.33 -1.11 -39.45
N GLY A 168 -18.88 -0.63 -40.62
CA GLY A 168 -19.75 -0.43 -41.79
C GLY A 168 -20.31 -1.74 -42.38
N LEU A 169 -19.64 -2.86 -42.17
CA LEU A 169 -20.06 -4.18 -42.67
C LEU A 169 -21.28 -4.72 -41.90
N PHE A 170 -21.38 -4.38 -40.61
CA PHE A 170 -22.42 -4.87 -39.71
C PHE A 170 -23.71 -4.02 -39.73
N SER A 171 -23.92 -3.19 -40.76
CA SER A 171 -25.13 -2.35 -40.92
C SER A 171 -25.41 -1.42 -39.72
N VAL A 172 -24.36 -0.94 -39.06
CA VAL A 172 -24.45 0.13 -38.08
C VAL A 172 -24.77 1.44 -38.83
N PRO A 173 -25.84 2.18 -38.49
CA PRO A 173 -26.17 3.44 -39.16
C PRO A 173 -25.00 4.43 -39.07
N SER A 174 -24.60 5.01 -40.20
CA SER A 174 -23.73 6.19 -40.21
C SER A 174 -24.56 7.42 -39.87
N ASP A 175 -24.23 8.14 -38.80
CA ASP A 175 -24.93 9.38 -38.46
C ASP A 175 -24.64 10.46 -39.53
N ASP A 176 -25.54 10.58 -40.50
CA ASP A 176 -25.68 11.77 -41.36
C ASP A 176 -26.25 12.91 -40.52
N GLU A 177 -25.44 13.49 -39.62
CA GLU A 177 -25.57 14.85 -39.09
C GLU A 177 -24.39 15.19 -38.15
N GLY A 178 -23.23 15.51 -38.74
CA GLY A 178 -22.31 16.53 -38.21
C GLY A 178 -21.76 16.42 -36.77
N SER A 179 -21.80 15.27 -36.11
CA SER A 179 -21.21 15.09 -34.76
C SER A 179 -20.39 13.79 -34.70
N GLY A 180 -19.18 13.83 -35.26
CA GLY A 180 -18.27 12.67 -35.33
C GLY A 180 -17.96 12.04 -33.97
N LYS A 181 -18.76 11.04 -33.57
CA LYS A 181 -18.44 10.07 -32.51
C LYS A 181 -18.67 8.66 -33.03
N PRO A 182 -17.81 7.69 -32.69
CA PRO A 182 -18.01 6.29 -33.09
C PRO A 182 -19.16 5.63 -32.32
N THR A 183 -19.95 4.80 -33.00
CA THR A 183 -20.99 3.91 -32.43
C THR A 183 -20.38 2.58 -31.92
N ILE A 184 -19.22 2.66 -31.27
CA ILE A 184 -18.51 1.55 -30.63
C ILE A 184 -18.72 1.68 -29.13
N HIS A 185 -19.23 0.65 -28.46
CA HIS A 185 -19.44 0.73 -27.02
C HIS A 185 -18.16 0.38 -26.26
N GLN A 186 -17.52 -0.74 -26.61
CA GLN A 186 -16.27 -1.23 -26.02
C GLN A 186 -15.52 -2.07 -27.06
N TRP A 187 -14.19 -1.99 -27.04
CA TRP A 187 -13.32 -2.86 -27.83
C TRP A 187 -12.04 -3.15 -27.03
N LEU A 188 -11.42 -4.28 -27.35
CA LEU A 188 -10.14 -4.71 -26.79
C LEU A 188 -9.30 -5.25 -27.94
N TYR A 189 -8.10 -4.70 -28.11
CA TYR A 189 -7.09 -5.22 -29.02
C TYR A 189 -5.91 -5.75 -28.23
N LYS A 190 -5.39 -6.92 -28.60
CA LYS A 190 -4.25 -7.55 -27.95
C LYS A 190 -3.46 -8.40 -28.93
N LYS A 191 -2.14 -8.20 -29.00
CA LYS A 191 -1.22 -9.16 -29.64
C LYS A 191 -1.14 -10.45 -28.81
N ARG A 192 -1.17 -11.60 -29.46
CA ARG A 192 -1.20 -12.97 -28.90
C ARG A 192 -0.04 -13.77 -29.50
N GLY A 193 0.42 -14.84 -28.85
CA GLY A 193 1.40 -15.77 -29.44
C GLY A 193 2.87 -15.29 -29.51
N HIS A 194 3.13 -13.99 -29.46
CA HIS A 194 4.38 -13.42 -28.97
C HIS A 194 4.11 -12.72 -27.65
N THR A 195 4.55 -13.35 -26.57
CA THR A 195 4.90 -12.57 -25.41
C THR A 195 6.29 -12.00 -25.68
N ASP A 196 6.34 -10.80 -26.22
CA ASP A 196 7.41 -9.88 -25.82
C ASP A 196 7.22 -9.58 -24.32
N TYR A 197 7.50 -10.58 -23.48
CA TYR A 197 7.95 -10.33 -22.12
C TYR A 197 9.43 -9.95 -22.13
N ALA A 198 10.05 -9.84 -23.31
CA ALA A 198 11.37 -9.24 -23.48
C ALA A 198 11.35 -7.71 -23.50
N ASN A 199 10.18 -7.04 -23.48
CA ASN A 199 10.15 -5.57 -23.38
C ASN A 199 8.84 -4.99 -22.78
N PRO A 200 8.47 -5.27 -21.51
CA PRO A 200 7.60 -4.35 -20.76
C PRO A 200 8.25 -2.95 -20.62
N GLU A 201 9.56 -2.90 -20.81
CA GLU A 201 10.47 -1.77 -20.77
C GLU A 201 10.07 -0.58 -21.66
N SER A 202 9.51 -0.76 -22.87
CA SER A 202 9.30 0.41 -23.73
C SER A 202 8.18 1.35 -23.26
N TYR A 203 7.22 0.89 -22.43
CA TYR A 203 6.02 1.68 -22.13
C TYR A 203 6.32 2.94 -21.32
N GLU A 204 7.04 2.86 -20.20
CA GLU A 204 7.25 4.02 -19.33
C GLU A 204 8.11 5.08 -19.99
N LEU A 205 9.23 4.64 -20.57
CA LEU A 205 10.12 5.51 -21.32
C LEU A 205 9.40 6.15 -22.51
N ASP A 206 8.69 5.38 -23.33
CA ASP A 206 7.96 5.92 -24.49
C ASP A 206 6.80 6.82 -24.08
N TRP A 207 6.15 6.54 -22.94
CA TRP A 207 5.13 7.39 -22.34
C TRP A 207 5.71 8.74 -21.91
N PHE A 208 6.86 8.76 -21.25
CA PHE A 208 7.57 9.99 -20.90
C PHE A 208 8.10 10.75 -22.11
N LEU A 209 8.21 10.11 -23.27
CA LEU A 209 8.54 10.78 -24.51
C LEU A 209 7.30 11.34 -25.22
N GLY A 210 6.09 10.91 -24.85
CA GLY A 210 4.84 11.37 -25.45
C GLY A 210 4.81 11.16 -26.97
N GLY A 211 5.43 10.08 -27.47
CA GLY A 211 5.59 9.79 -28.90
C GLY A 211 6.70 10.59 -29.61
N GLN A 212 7.52 11.35 -28.90
CA GLN A 212 8.70 11.99 -29.48
C GLN A 212 9.87 11.01 -29.62
N GLU A 213 10.65 11.16 -30.69
CA GLU A 213 11.86 10.36 -30.88
C GLU A 213 12.91 10.61 -29.79
N ARG A 214 13.49 9.53 -29.25
CA ARG A 214 14.56 9.56 -28.23
C ARG A 214 15.74 10.45 -28.64
N SER A 215 16.08 10.47 -29.92
CA SER A 215 17.18 11.27 -30.50
C SER A 215 17.05 12.78 -30.30
N LYS A 216 15.86 13.27 -29.94
CA LYS A 216 15.59 14.69 -29.66
C LYS A 216 16.04 15.13 -28.27
N PHE A 217 16.35 14.19 -27.38
CA PHE A 217 16.76 14.45 -26.01
C PHE A 217 18.23 14.10 -25.82
N ASN A 218 18.90 14.83 -24.91
CA ASN A 218 20.22 14.43 -24.48
C ASN A 218 20.10 13.07 -23.77
N GLN A 219 20.87 12.10 -24.25
CA GLN A 219 20.83 10.73 -23.75
C GLN A 219 22.25 10.24 -23.42
N PHE A 220 22.39 9.64 -22.24
CA PHE A 220 23.51 8.76 -21.93
C PHE A 220 22.96 7.37 -21.69
N SER A 221 23.49 6.36 -22.35
CA SER A 221 23.05 4.99 -22.17
C SER A 221 24.20 4.03 -22.40
N THR A 222 24.28 3.00 -21.57
CA THR A 222 25.22 1.90 -21.73
C THR A 222 24.50 0.59 -21.41
N LEU A 223 24.91 -0.49 -22.05
CA LEU A 223 24.47 -1.83 -21.68
C LEU A 223 25.51 -2.40 -20.72
N THR A 224 25.08 -2.76 -19.52
CA THR A 224 25.92 -3.44 -18.54
C THR A 224 25.74 -4.96 -18.64
N THR A 225 26.46 -5.68 -17.78
CA THR A 225 26.26 -7.12 -17.60
C THR A 225 24.84 -7.47 -17.13
N PHE A 226 24.18 -6.59 -16.37
CA PHE A 226 22.91 -6.90 -15.70
C PHE A 226 21.71 -6.18 -16.32
N GLN A 227 21.89 -4.98 -16.89
CA GLN A 227 20.80 -4.08 -17.26
C GLN A 227 21.27 -2.95 -18.19
N ARG A 228 20.36 -2.09 -18.64
CA ARG A 228 20.66 -0.90 -19.45
C ARG A 228 20.27 0.39 -18.73
N PRO A 229 21.19 1.04 -18.02
CA PRO A 229 20.99 2.41 -17.58
C PRO A 229 20.88 3.37 -18.76
N THR A 230 19.86 4.22 -18.70
CA THR A 230 19.56 5.26 -19.68
C THR A 230 19.16 6.53 -18.94
N ILE A 231 19.91 7.60 -19.14
CA ILE A 231 19.57 8.94 -18.66
C ILE A 231 18.97 9.73 -19.82
N LEU A 232 17.84 10.36 -19.58
CA LEU A 232 17.24 11.34 -20.49
C LEU A 232 17.00 12.68 -19.78
N GLU A 233 17.28 13.77 -20.48
CA GLU A 233 16.85 15.11 -20.08
C GLU A 233 15.52 15.44 -20.77
N VAL A 234 14.40 15.27 -20.04
CA VAL A 234 13.04 15.50 -20.58
C VAL A 234 12.36 16.68 -19.88
N PRO A 235 11.45 17.40 -20.54
CA PRO A 235 10.70 18.51 -19.92
C PRO A 235 9.96 18.06 -18.65
N HIS A 236 10.02 18.89 -17.60
CA HIS A 236 9.26 18.67 -16.37
C HIS A 236 7.75 18.88 -16.62
N SER A 237 7.01 17.81 -16.92
CA SER A 237 5.54 17.81 -16.93
C SER A 237 4.98 16.49 -16.40
N ARG A 238 4.08 16.60 -15.41
CA ARG A 238 3.24 15.50 -14.88
C ARG A 238 1.91 15.36 -15.65
N SER A 239 1.63 16.21 -16.64
CA SER A 239 0.36 16.18 -17.38
C SER A 239 0.47 16.74 -18.81
N SER A 240 0.11 15.91 -19.80
CA SER A 240 -0.11 16.25 -21.21
C SER A 240 1.07 16.84 -22.00
N PHE A 241 1.68 16.00 -22.83
CA PHE A 241 2.72 16.30 -23.83
C PHE A 241 2.23 17.10 -25.05
N ALA A 242 1.54 18.22 -24.83
CA ALA A 242 1.16 19.11 -25.92
C ALA A 242 1.68 20.53 -25.69
N SER A 243 2.81 20.85 -26.32
CA SER A 243 3.21 22.19 -26.79
C SER A 243 3.98 23.17 -25.90
N GLN A 244 4.79 22.75 -24.92
CA GLN A 244 5.64 23.70 -24.18
C GLN A 244 7.14 23.41 -24.27
N THR A 245 7.80 24.02 -25.27
CA THR A 245 9.27 24.04 -25.48
C THR A 245 10.02 24.95 -24.49
N SER A 246 9.40 25.34 -23.38
CA SER A 246 9.95 26.30 -22.40
C SER A 246 9.99 25.79 -20.96
N LEU A 247 9.67 24.52 -20.73
CA LEU A 247 9.80 23.92 -19.40
C LEU A 247 11.26 23.58 -19.12
N PRO A 248 11.74 23.74 -17.88
CA PRO A 248 13.07 23.29 -17.50
C PRO A 248 13.18 21.78 -17.74
N LEU A 249 14.33 21.35 -18.27
CA LEU A 249 14.64 19.94 -18.44
C LEU A 249 14.91 19.31 -17.07
N ASN A 250 14.43 18.09 -16.87
CA ASN A 250 14.65 17.28 -15.70
C ASN A 250 15.42 16.02 -16.13
N LYS A 251 16.53 15.72 -15.45
CA LYS A 251 17.31 14.50 -15.71
C LYS A 251 16.56 13.32 -15.10
N ARG A 252 16.35 12.27 -15.87
CA ARG A 252 15.63 11.05 -15.46
C ARG A 252 16.45 9.81 -15.77
N LEU A 253 16.53 8.91 -14.81
CA LEU A 253 17.18 7.63 -14.95
C LEU A 253 16.13 6.55 -15.22
N PHE A 254 16.44 5.72 -16.20
CA PHE A 254 15.75 4.48 -16.50
C PHE A 254 16.73 3.32 -16.42
N LEU A 255 16.32 2.20 -15.85
CA LEU A 255 17.01 0.92 -15.95
C LEU A 255 16.11 0.02 -16.76
N ASP A 256 16.61 -0.50 -17.88
CA ASP A 256 15.80 -1.36 -18.75
C ASP A 256 14.48 -0.65 -19.10
N SER A 257 14.60 0.65 -19.42
CA SER A 257 13.53 1.58 -19.75
C SER A 257 12.40 1.75 -18.69
N VAL A 258 12.55 1.15 -17.50
CA VAL A 258 11.69 1.41 -16.32
C VAL A 258 12.23 2.60 -15.56
N SER A 259 11.37 3.55 -15.22
CA SER A 259 11.74 4.76 -14.48
C SER A 259 12.23 4.40 -13.09
N GLN A 260 13.45 4.81 -12.75
CA GLN A 260 14.02 4.60 -11.42
C GLN A 260 14.02 5.86 -10.58
N SER A 261 14.42 6.98 -11.19
CA SER A 261 14.63 8.23 -10.44
C SER A 261 14.59 9.45 -11.36
N SER A 262 14.34 10.61 -10.79
CA SER A 262 14.40 11.89 -11.49
C SER A 262 15.03 12.95 -10.60
N LEU A 263 15.74 13.91 -11.18
CA LEU A 263 16.48 14.92 -10.40
C LEU A 263 15.56 15.67 -9.43
N ASN A 264 14.37 16.09 -9.89
CA ASN A 264 13.40 16.82 -9.05
C ASN A 264 12.57 15.93 -8.10
N GLY A 265 12.56 14.61 -8.29
CA GLY A 265 11.86 13.65 -7.44
C GLY A 265 12.78 12.87 -6.51
N MET A 266 14.10 13.10 -6.62
CA MET A 266 15.11 12.32 -5.94
C MET A 266 15.08 12.57 -4.44
N GLU A 267 14.95 13.81 -3.99
CA GLU A 267 14.94 14.14 -2.56
C GLU A 267 13.75 13.48 -1.86
N PRO A 268 12.48 13.66 -2.29
CA PRO A 268 11.36 13.00 -1.62
C PRO A 268 11.50 11.47 -1.56
N TYR A 269 11.92 10.80 -2.64
CA TYR A 269 12.06 9.34 -2.64
C TYR A 269 13.16 8.86 -1.68
N HIS A 270 14.38 9.38 -1.79
CA HIS A 270 15.51 8.89 -1.01
C HIS A 270 15.43 9.33 0.45
N GLU A 271 14.94 10.54 0.72
CA GLU A 271 14.73 11.00 2.09
C GLU A 271 13.61 10.21 2.77
N ALA A 272 12.54 9.83 2.05
CA ALA A 272 11.50 8.93 2.55
C ALA A 272 11.99 7.49 2.75
N LEU A 273 12.91 6.99 1.92
CA LEU A 273 13.48 5.64 2.07
C LEU A 273 14.49 5.54 3.23
N VAL A 274 15.26 6.59 3.47
CA VAL A 274 16.42 6.51 4.39
C VAL A 274 16.10 7.06 5.77
N HIS A 275 15.60 8.29 5.83
CA HIS A 275 15.57 9.02 7.10
C HIS A 275 14.57 8.45 8.11
N PRO A 276 13.40 7.92 7.73
CA PRO A 276 12.49 7.35 8.71
C PRO A 276 13.10 6.21 9.52
N ALA A 277 13.89 5.34 8.88
CA ALA A 277 14.61 4.26 9.56
C ALA A 277 15.73 4.78 10.47
N LEU A 278 16.53 5.76 10.01
CA LEU A 278 17.62 6.32 10.80
C LEU A 278 17.11 7.16 11.98
N LEU A 279 15.97 7.85 11.83
CA LEU A 279 15.34 8.65 12.88
C LEU A 279 14.70 7.78 13.96
N ALA A 280 14.08 6.65 13.58
CA ALA A 280 13.54 5.69 14.55
C ALA A 280 14.66 5.02 15.38
N HIS A 281 15.83 4.81 14.81
CA HIS A 281 16.97 4.29 15.56
C HIS A 281 17.57 5.37 16.51
N PRO A 282 17.84 5.07 17.79
CA PRO A 282 18.31 6.05 18.78
C PRO A 282 19.72 6.60 18.49
N GLU A 283 20.60 5.82 17.85
CA GLU A 283 21.94 6.26 17.44
C GLU A 283 22.50 5.34 16.33
N PRO A 284 22.07 5.49 15.05
CA PRO A 284 22.49 4.58 13.98
C PRO A 284 23.97 4.80 13.63
N LYS A 285 24.80 3.75 13.71
CA LYS A 285 26.26 3.79 13.44
C LYS A 285 26.67 2.97 12.24
N ARG A 286 26.11 1.76 12.09
CA ARG A 286 26.41 0.82 11.01
C ARG A 286 25.15 0.58 10.18
N VAL A 287 25.22 0.94 8.90
CA VAL A 287 24.09 0.82 7.96
C VAL A 287 24.47 -0.12 6.82
N ALA A 288 23.53 -0.95 6.38
CA ALA A 288 23.64 -1.70 5.13
C ALA A 288 22.66 -1.18 4.09
N ILE A 289 23.07 -1.10 2.83
CA ILE A 289 22.22 -0.82 1.68
C ILE A 289 22.29 -2.03 0.73
N ILE A 290 21.13 -2.61 0.41
CA ILE A 290 20.96 -3.62 -0.63
C ILE A 290 20.46 -2.90 -1.88
N GLY A 291 21.26 -2.90 -2.95
CA GLY A 291 21.01 -2.12 -4.17
C GLY A 291 21.53 -0.68 -4.05
N GLY A 292 20.77 0.27 -4.59
CA GLY A 292 21.07 1.71 -4.52
C GLY A 292 22.19 2.21 -5.44
N GLY A 293 22.46 1.52 -6.56
CA GLY A 293 23.57 1.80 -7.49
C GLY A 293 23.70 3.25 -8.01
N GLU A 294 22.66 4.07 -7.87
CA GLU A 294 22.69 5.53 -8.14
C GLU A 294 23.62 6.29 -7.18
N GLY A 295 23.72 5.81 -5.93
CA GLY A 295 24.46 6.43 -4.83
C GLY A 295 23.70 7.50 -4.04
N ALA A 296 22.45 7.81 -4.39
CA ALA A 296 21.62 8.75 -3.63
C ALA A 296 21.18 8.20 -2.27
N THR A 297 20.79 6.92 -2.17
CA THR A 297 20.55 6.27 -0.87
C THR A 297 21.79 6.34 0.04
N LEU A 298 22.98 6.13 -0.53
CA LEU A 298 24.24 6.29 0.21
C LEU A 298 24.47 7.75 0.65
N ARG A 299 24.23 8.73 -0.22
CA ARG A 299 24.31 10.16 0.11
C ARG A 299 23.45 10.49 1.32
N GLU A 300 22.18 10.07 1.31
CA GLU A 300 21.23 10.32 2.40
C GLU A 300 21.66 9.67 3.72
N VAL A 301 22.19 8.44 3.69
CA VAL A 301 22.74 7.80 4.89
C VAL A 301 23.91 8.60 5.45
N LEU A 302 24.80 9.10 4.58
CA LEU A 302 26.00 9.85 4.95
C LEU A 302 25.70 11.27 5.47
N LYS A 303 24.47 11.79 5.29
CA LYS A 303 24.00 13.03 5.93
C LYS A 303 23.88 12.91 7.46
N HIS A 304 23.83 11.69 8.00
CA HIS A 304 23.80 11.45 9.45
C HIS A 304 25.23 11.35 10.01
N ASN A 305 25.59 12.25 10.92
CA ASN A 305 26.91 12.33 11.55
C ASN A 305 27.19 11.20 12.55
N THR A 306 26.14 10.47 12.99
CA THR A 306 26.26 9.29 13.84
C THR A 306 26.73 8.06 13.05
N VAL A 307 26.53 8.04 11.73
CA VAL A 307 26.92 6.92 10.88
C VAL A 307 28.44 6.88 10.78
N GLU A 308 29.01 5.76 11.24
CA GLU A 308 30.44 5.48 11.23
C GLU A 308 30.83 4.60 10.03
N ALA A 309 29.93 3.73 9.58
CA ALA A 309 30.14 2.87 8.42
C ALA A 309 28.83 2.57 7.67
N CYS A 310 28.88 2.63 6.34
CA CYS A 310 27.80 2.20 5.46
C CYS A 310 28.31 1.18 4.44
N VAL A 311 27.81 -0.05 4.50
CA VAL A 311 28.12 -1.10 3.52
C VAL A 311 27.02 -1.08 2.45
N MET A 312 27.38 -0.76 1.22
CA MET A 312 26.43 -0.76 0.10
C MET A 312 26.77 -1.90 -0.86
N LEU A 313 25.78 -2.73 -1.18
CA LEU A 313 25.93 -3.93 -1.99
C LEU A 313 25.09 -3.79 -3.26
N GLU A 314 25.75 -3.50 -4.37
CA GLU A 314 25.14 -3.38 -5.70
C GLU A 314 25.69 -4.50 -6.57
N ILE A 315 24.82 -5.25 -7.26
CA ILE A 315 25.27 -6.36 -8.10
C ILE A 315 25.96 -5.85 -9.38
N ASP A 316 25.51 -4.70 -9.88
CA ASP A 316 25.98 -4.09 -11.11
C ASP A 316 27.02 -2.98 -10.87
N GLY A 317 28.29 -3.37 -10.76
CA GLY A 317 29.39 -2.42 -10.63
C GLY A 317 29.58 -1.49 -11.84
N GLU A 318 29.11 -1.87 -13.03
CA GLU A 318 29.16 -1.01 -14.22
C GLU A 318 28.11 0.10 -14.11
N PHE A 319 26.94 -0.19 -13.53
CA PHE A 319 25.94 0.83 -13.20
C PHE A 319 26.44 1.82 -12.14
N MET A 320 27.14 1.35 -11.10
CA MET A 320 27.78 2.27 -10.14
C MET A 320 28.77 3.22 -10.82
N GLN A 321 29.59 2.70 -11.73
CA GLN A 321 30.53 3.53 -12.49
C GLN A 321 29.80 4.52 -13.41
N PHE A 322 28.71 4.09 -14.05
CA PHE A 322 27.85 4.96 -14.83
C PHE A 322 27.23 6.08 -13.98
N GLY A 323 26.79 5.77 -12.76
CA GLY A 323 26.27 6.75 -11.79
C GLY A 323 27.30 7.79 -11.38
N ARG A 324 28.57 7.38 -11.17
CA ARG A 324 29.68 8.31 -10.89
C ARG A 324 29.94 9.30 -12.04
N GLU A 325 29.79 8.85 -13.28
CA GLU A 325 30.09 9.64 -14.46
C GLU A 325 28.93 10.57 -14.87
N HIS A 326 27.68 10.13 -14.70
CA HIS A 326 26.52 10.79 -15.30
C HIS A 326 25.41 11.21 -14.32
N LEU A 327 25.42 10.69 -13.08
CA LEU A 327 24.46 11.01 -12.01
C LEU A 327 25.16 11.71 -10.84
N GLN A 328 26.05 12.66 -11.12
CA GLN A 328 26.81 13.36 -10.08
C GLN A 328 25.89 14.00 -9.04
N GLU A 329 24.74 14.54 -9.47
CA GLU A 329 23.76 15.16 -8.57
C GLU A 329 23.18 14.16 -7.56
N TRP A 330 23.17 12.86 -7.85
CA TRP A 330 22.68 11.81 -6.94
C TRP A 330 23.68 11.46 -5.86
N ASN A 331 24.96 11.44 -6.20
CA ASN A 331 26.01 10.93 -5.34
C ASN A 331 27.09 11.98 -5.06
N ASP A 332 26.70 13.26 -5.02
CA ASP A 332 27.58 14.36 -4.62
C ASP A 332 27.65 14.50 -3.10
N CYS A 333 28.83 14.27 -2.53
CA CYS A 333 29.15 14.47 -1.12
C CYS A 333 30.18 15.61 -0.92
N SER A 334 30.38 16.46 -1.92
CA SER A 334 31.39 17.53 -1.90
C SER A 334 31.20 18.53 -0.78
N ASP A 335 29.95 18.81 -0.43
CA ASP A 335 29.62 19.81 0.58
C ASP A 335 29.80 19.29 2.01
N PHE A 336 29.98 17.98 2.23
CA PHE A 336 30.17 17.44 3.58
C PHE A 336 31.55 17.84 4.14
N GLU A 337 31.59 18.34 5.38
CA GLU A 337 32.83 18.83 6.01
C GLU A 337 33.85 17.71 6.24
N TYR A 338 33.40 16.46 6.38
CA TYR A 338 34.27 15.29 6.55
C TYR A 338 35.22 15.08 5.35
N ASN A 339 34.83 15.53 4.16
CA ASN A 339 35.58 15.40 2.92
C ASN A 339 36.64 16.52 2.78
N LYS A 340 37.59 16.51 3.72
CA LYS A 340 38.70 17.46 3.83
C LYS A 340 39.69 17.29 2.68
N GLY A 341 39.65 18.20 1.72
CA GLY A 341 40.59 18.22 0.58
C GLY A 341 39.94 18.59 -0.74
N THR A 342 38.63 18.37 -0.88
CA THR A 342 37.84 18.83 -2.03
C THR A 342 37.75 20.36 -2.01
N ALA A 343 38.24 21.02 -3.06
CA ALA A 343 38.15 22.47 -3.16
C ALA A 343 36.68 22.90 -3.36
N PRO A 344 36.31 24.14 -2.98
CA PRO A 344 34.96 24.65 -3.26
C PRO A 344 34.61 24.54 -4.76
N GLY A 345 33.52 23.85 -5.08
CA GLY A 345 33.06 23.64 -6.45
C GLY A 345 33.67 22.44 -7.19
N GLU A 346 34.46 21.59 -6.51
CA GLU A 346 34.89 20.30 -7.05
C GLU A 346 33.93 19.20 -6.61
N TYR A 347 33.59 18.30 -7.54
CA TYR A 347 32.77 17.12 -7.28
C TYR A 347 33.56 16.04 -6.52
N PHE A 348 32.92 15.45 -5.51
CA PHE A 348 33.41 14.37 -4.68
C PHE A 348 32.28 13.36 -4.52
N SER A 349 32.54 12.14 -4.99
CA SER A 349 31.54 11.09 -5.01
C SER A 349 31.32 10.50 -3.61
N CYS A 350 30.07 10.32 -3.21
CA CYS A 350 29.69 9.69 -1.94
C CYS A 350 30.24 8.27 -1.80
N PHE A 351 30.43 7.56 -2.91
CA PHE A 351 31.07 6.25 -2.91
C PHE A 351 32.53 6.27 -2.45
N ASP A 352 33.18 7.43 -2.45
CA ASP A 352 34.56 7.62 -1.97
C ASP A 352 34.62 8.23 -0.57
N ASP A 353 33.47 8.47 0.08
CA ASP A 353 33.42 8.87 1.49
C ASP A 353 34.09 7.75 2.31
N PRO A 354 35.01 8.07 3.24
CA PRO A 354 35.73 7.07 4.03
C PRO A 354 34.84 6.24 4.96
N ARG A 355 33.58 6.64 5.18
CA ARG A 355 32.56 5.85 5.89
C ARG A 355 31.86 4.85 4.95
N ALA A 356 31.94 5.04 3.64
CA ALA A 356 31.31 4.18 2.65
C ALA A 356 32.20 2.98 2.29
N ASP A 357 31.60 1.80 2.23
CA ASP A 357 32.18 0.57 1.70
C ASP A 357 31.24 0.00 0.64
N ALA A 358 31.25 0.65 -0.54
CA ALA A 358 30.41 0.28 -1.67
C ALA A 358 31.05 -0.85 -2.50
N LYS A 359 30.32 -1.95 -2.68
CA LYS A 359 30.82 -3.20 -3.28
C LYS A 359 29.94 -3.62 -4.46
N ALA A 360 30.61 -3.95 -5.56
CA ALA A 360 30.01 -4.59 -6.72
C ALA A 360 29.88 -6.11 -6.49
N VAL A 361 28.84 -6.55 -5.76
CA VAL A 361 28.61 -7.95 -5.35
C VAL A 361 27.12 -8.29 -5.27
N ASP A 362 26.79 -9.58 -5.43
CA ASP A 362 25.44 -10.09 -5.14
C ASP A 362 25.14 -9.99 -3.63
N ALA A 363 24.19 -9.13 -3.28
CA ALA A 363 23.77 -8.92 -1.91
C ALA A 363 23.18 -10.20 -1.28
N VAL A 364 22.41 -11.00 -2.02
CA VAL A 364 21.80 -12.22 -1.48
C VAL A 364 22.89 -13.20 -1.05
N GLY A 365 23.84 -13.51 -1.94
CA GLY A 365 25.00 -14.33 -1.61
C GLY A 365 25.81 -13.74 -0.45
N TRP A 366 26.08 -12.43 -0.47
CA TRP A 366 26.88 -11.77 0.55
C TRP A 366 26.29 -11.87 1.97
N PHE A 367 24.97 -11.69 2.11
CA PHE A 367 24.26 -11.85 3.37
C PHE A 367 24.21 -13.30 3.84
N LEU A 368 23.91 -14.26 2.94
CA LEU A 368 23.88 -15.68 3.27
C LEU A 368 25.24 -16.20 3.76
N GLU A 369 26.34 -15.75 3.15
CA GLU A 369 27.70 -16.14 3.54
C GLU A 369 28.12 -15.62 4.92
N ARG A 370 27.50 -14.55 5.42
CA ARG A 370 27.90 -13.85 6.66
C ARG A 370 26.91 -14.01 7.81
N PHE A 371 25.63 -14.15 7.49
CA PHE A 371 24.53 -14.13 8.46
C PHE A 371 23.53 -15.28 8.24
N GLY A 372 23.86 -16.25 7.38
CA GLY A 372 23.07 -17.47 7.23
C GLY A 372 23.09 -18.36 8.47
N ASP A 373 22.16 -19.33 8.52
CA ASP A 373 21.89 -20.15 9.72
C ASP A 373 23.09 -20.90 10.31
N ASP A 374 23.99 -21.37 9.45
CA ASP A 374 25.15 -22.16 9.86
C ASP A 374 26.42 -21.30 10.04
N VAL A 375 26.28 -19.97 10.02
CA VAL A 375 27.40 -19.03 10.15
C VAL A 375 27.54 -18.57 11.60
N ALA A 376 28.76 -18.64 12.13
CA ALA A 376 29.08 -18.01 13.41
C ALA A 376 29.18 -16.49 13.22
N ILE A 377 28.12 -15.78 13.60
CA ILE A 377 27.99 -14.33 13.38
C ILE A 377 28.90 -13.57 14.35
N ASP A 378 29.71 -12.65 13.80
CA ASP A 378 30.41 -11.64 14.58
C ASP A 378 29.44 -10.49 14.88
N GLU A 379 29.06 -10.33 16.15
CA GLU A 379 28.15 -9.28 16.61
C GLU A 379 28.65 -7.86 16.27
N SER A 380 29.96 -7.67 16.09
CA SER A 380 30.52 -6.38 15.68
C SER A 380 30.28 -6.04 14.20
N GLU A 381 29.96 -7.04 13.37
CA GLU A 381 29.64 -6.84 11.97
C GLU A 381 28.19 -6.44 11.73
N LYS A 382 27.29 -6.69 12.70
CA LYS A 382 25.86 -6.42 12.61
C LYS A 382 25.52 -4.94 12.38
N PHE A 383 24.36 -4.72 11.80
CA PHE A 383 23.84 -3.42 11.40
C PHE A 383 22.79 -2.89 12.37
N ASP A 384 22.80 -1.57 12.55
CA ASP A 384 21.75 -0.83 13.24
C ASP A 384 20.56 -0.60 12.30
N VAL A 385 20.83 -0.38 11.01
CA VAL A 385 19.81 -0.19 9.97
C VAL A 385 20.16 -0.98 8.72
N VAL A 386 19.19 -1.66 8.12
CA VAL A 386 19.30 -2.28 6.79
C VAL A 386 18.26 -1.66 5.86
N ILE A 387 18.72 -1.12 4.73
CA ILE A 387 17.91 -0.44 3.72
C ILE A 387 17.93 -1.28 2.45
N MET A 388 16.76 -1.63 1.92
CA MET A 388 16.62 -2.34 0.66
C MET A 388 16.04 -1.42 -0.41
N ASP A 389 16.95 -0.93 -1.25
CA ASP A 389 16.70 -0.09 -2.42
C ASP A 389 16.93 -0.93 -3.68
N ALA A 390 16.11 -1.96 -3.82
CA ALA A 390 16.22 -3.01 -4.83
C ALA A 390 14.95 -3.07 -5.70
N LEU A 391 14.79 -4.11 -6.51
CA LEU A 391 13.59 -4.29 -7.34
C LEU A 391 12.31 -4.40 -6.51
N ASP A 392 11.20 -3.90 -7.04
CA ASP A 392 9.87 -4.02 -6.44
C ASP A 392 9.37 -5.49 -6.40
N PRO A 393 8.45 -5.83 -5.47
CA PRO A 393 7.74 -7.10 -5.49
C PRO A 393 6.92 -7.21 -6.78
N SER A 394 7.43 -7.93 -7.78
CA SER A 394 6.78 -7.98 -9.09
C SER A 394 6.49 -9.40 -9.55
N SER A 395 5.47 -9.52 -10.41
CA SER A 395 5.18 -10.79 -11.10
C SER A 395 6.03 -11.02 -12.34
N LEU A 396 6.77 -9.99 -12.78
CA LEU A 396 7.48 -9.95 -14.04
C LEU A 396 8.95 -10.34 -13.89
N VAL A 397 9.57 -10.06 -12.74
CA VAL A 397 10.99 -10.36 -12.50
C VAL A 397 11.14 -11.45 -11.44
N SER A 398 11.60 -12.63 -11.85
CA SER A 398 11.75 -13.79 -10.95
C SER A 398 12.75 -13.59 -9.83
N PHE A 399 13.74 -12.69 -9.99
CA PHE A 399 14.69 -12.35 -8.93
C PHE A 399 14.02 -11.64 -7.75
N SER A 400 12.92 -10.90 -7.98
CA SER A 400 12.14 -10.27 -6.91
C SER A 400 11.57 -11.30 -5.93
N ASP A 401 11.16 -12.47 -6.41
CA ASP A 401 10.69 -13.57 -5.55
C ASP A 401 11.80 -14.06 -4.58
N VAL A 402 13.09 -13.88 -4.92
CA VAL A 402 14.20 -14.21 -4.03
C VAL A 402 14.34 -13.17 -2.92
N LEU A 403 14.28 -11.88 -3.26
CA LEU A 403 14.45 -10.79 -2.29
C LEU A 403 13.37 -10.79 -1.20
N TYR A 404 12.12 -11.07 -1.57
CA TYR A 404 10.99 -11.01 -0.65
C TYR A 404 10.47 -12.39 -0.21
N GLY A 405 10.71 -13.45 -0.98
CA GLY A 405 10.14 -14.79 -0.74
C GLY A 405 11.12 -15.84 -0.22
N SER A 406 12.43 -15.60 -0.31
CA SER A 406 13.44 -16.56 0.17
C SER A 406 13.60 -16.51 1.68
N GLU A 407 13.10 -17.55 2.35
CA GLU A 407 13.23 -17.72 3.80
C GLU A 407 14.68 -17.56 4.30
N ALA A 408 15.63 -18.23 3.63
CA ALA A 408 17.04 -18.17 4.00
C ALA A 408 17.61 -16.75 3.90
N PHE A 409 17.21 -16.00 2.87
CA PHE A 409 17.68 -14.63 2.70
C PHE A 409 17.06 -13.68 3.73
N VAL A 410 15.73 -13.69 3.88
CA VAL A 410 15.04 -12.85 4.87
C VAL A 410 15.58 -13.11 6.28
N LYS A 411 15.77 -14.38 6.64
CA LYS A 411 16.38 -14.75 7.91
C LYS A 411 17.81 -14.24 8.05
N SER A 412 18.63 -14.31 7.00
CA SER A 412 19.99 -13.74 7.03
C SER A 412 20.00 -12.22 7.19
N VAL A 413 19.01 -11.51 6.62
CA VAL A 413 18.82 -10.07 6.83
C VAL A 413 18.48 -9.79 8.28
N VAL A 414 17.54 -10.53 8.88
CA VAL A 414 17.20 -10.40 10.31
C VAL A 414 18.40 -10.71 11.22
N ASN A 415 19.11 -11.79 10.95
CA ASN A 415 20.32 -12.17 11.67
C ASN A 415 21.46 -11.13 11.57
N SER A 416 21.48 -10.34 10.50
CA SER A 416 22.47 -9.27 10.32
C SER A 416 22.20 -8.04 11.20
N MET A 417 21.01 -7.93 11.78
CA MET A 417 20.60 -6.77 12.57
C MET A 417 20.85 -6.98 14.06
N LYS A 418 21.12 -5.87 14.75
CA LYS A 418 21.15 -5.84 16.22
C LYS A 418 19.73 -5.92 16.81
N GLU A 419 19.62 -6.16 18.10
CA GLU A 419 18.34 -6.26 18.84
C GLU A 419 17.45 -5.01 18.66
N GLY A 420 18.05 -3.82 18.59
CA GLY A 420 17.35 -2.57 18.28
C GLY A 420 17.36 -2.20 16.79
N GLY A 421 17.59 -3.15 15.89
CA GLY A 421 17.75 -2.89 14.46
C GLY A 421 16.46 -2.43 13.77
N VAL A 422 16.63 -1.68 12.68
CA VAL A 422 15.52 -1.23 11.83
C VAL A 422 15.76 -1.71 10.39
N PHE A 423 14.77 -2.40 9.83
CA PHE A 423 14.76 -2.77 8.42
C PHE A 423 13.82 -1.83 7.65
N ILE A 424 14.19 -1.44 6.44
CA ILE A 424 13.29 -0.71 5.55
C ILE A 424 13.48 -1.16 4.10
N ALA A 425 12.38 -1.22 3.36
CA ALA A 425 12.38 -1.52 1.93
C ALA A 425 11.42 -0.61 1.16
N GLN A 426 11.84 -0.19 -0.03
CA GLN A 426 10.91 0.26 -1.05
C GLN A 426 10.09 -0.94 -1.55
N VAL A 427 8.79 -0.76 -1.82
CA VAL A 427 7.88 -1.86 -2.22
C VAL A 427 7.02 -1.53 -3.44
N GLY A 428 7.47 -0.59 -4.27
CA GLY A 428 6.80 -0.25 -5.52
C GLY A 428 5.61 0.71 -5.36
N ALA A 429 4.86 0.84 -6.45
CA ALA A 429 3.64 1.64 -6.51
C ALA A 429 2.59 1.21 -5.48
N VAL A 430 1.99 2.17 -4.77
CA VAL A 430 0.86 1.90 -3.88
C VAL A 430 -0.38 1.51 -4.68
N SER A 431 -1.10 0.50 -4.19
CA SER A 431 -2.39 0.06 -4.71
C SER A 431 -3.35 1.22 -4.97
N GLY A 432 -4.11 1.17 -6.06
CA GLY A 432 -5.17 2.13 -6.35
C GLY A 432 -6.42 1.93 -5.49
N PHE A 433 -7.20 2.99 -5.24
CA PHE A 433 -8.49 2.93 -4.51
C PHE A 433 -9.48 1.89 -5.07
N ASN A 434 -9.42 1.62 -6.37
CA ASN A 434 -10.34 0.73 -7.09
C ASN A 434 -9.84 -0.72 -7.19
N GLU A 435 -8.68 -1.06 -6.62
CA GLU A 435 -8.18 -2.43 -6.68
C GLU A 435 -9.08 -3.39 -5.90
N ASP A 436 -9.43 -4.50 -6.53
CA ASP A 436 -10.27 -5.50 -5.90
C ASP A 436 -9.59 -6.05 -4.64
N GLY A 437 -10.41 -6.49 -3.67
CA GLY A 437 -9.96 -7.14 -2.45
C GLY A 437 -9.37 -8.53 -2.64
N GLU A 438 -8.80 -8.83 -3.81
CA GLU A 438 -7.95 -10.00 -4.00
C GLU A 438 -6.51 -9.53 -4.16
N LEU A 439 -5.63 -10.01 -3.27
CA LEU A 439 -4.20 -9.71 -3.37
C LEU A 439 -3.72 -10.24 -4.72
N ASP A 440 -3.06 -9.38 -5.48
CA ASP A 440 -2.30 -9.83 -6.63
C ASP A 440 -1.07 -10.64 -6.18
N LYS A 441 -0.18 -10.99 -7.11
CA LYS A 441 1.04 -11.73 -6.71
C LYS A 441 1.92 -10.88 -5.80
N ALA A 442 2.06 -9.58 -6.07
CA ALA A 442 2.90 -8.67 -5.30
C ALA A 442 2.43 -8.58 -3.84
N GLY A 443 1.13 -8.38 -3.61
CA GLY A 443 0.53 -8.35 -2.28
C GLY A 443 0.71 -9.67 -1.51
N ARG A 444 0.61 -10.83 -2.18
CA ARG A 444 0.91 -12.13 -1.54
C ARG A 444 2.37 -12.27 -1.14
N VAL A 445 3.29 -11.82 -1.99
CA VAL A 445 4.74 -11.86 -1.73
C VAL A 445 5.08 -10.95 -0.56
N LEU A 446 4.52 -9.74 -0.51
CA LEU A 446 4.70 -8.81 0.61
C LEU A 446 4.14 -9.35 1.93
N ASN A 447 2.97 -10.01 1.91
CA ASN A 447 2.43 -10.64 3.11
C ASN A 447 3.31 -11.80 3.59
N ARG A 448 3.87 -12.60 2.67
CA ARG A 448 4.84 -13.65 3.04
C ARG A 448 6.12 -13.04 3.62
N PHE A 449 6.61 -11.97 3.02
CA PHE A 449 7.78 -11.24 3.51
C PHE A 449 7.57 -10.72 4.94
N ALA A 450 6.42 -10.10 5.22
CA ALA A 450 6.02 -9.67 6.55
C ALA A 450 5.99 -10.83 7.56
N GLN A 451 5.41 -11.97 7.17
CA GLN A 451 5.38 -13.17 8.03
C GLN A 451 6.78 -13.70 8.34
N LEU A 452 7.67 -13.72 7.35
CA LEU A 452 9.06 -14.15 7.53
C LEU A 452 9.83 -13.21 8.47
N LEU A 453 9.64 -11.89 8.33
CA LEU A 453 10.22 -10.92 9.27
C LEU A 453 9.73 -11.17 10.70
N LYS A 454 8.41 -11.37 10.90
CA LYS A 454 7.83 -11.72 12.21
C LYS A 454 8.43 -13.01 12.77
N GLU A 455 8.50 -14.05 11.95
CA GLU A 455 8.98 -15.39 12.35
C GLU A 455 10.43 -15.36 12.86
N TYR A 456 11.27 -14.47 12.32
CA TYR A 456 12.70 -14.44 12.63
C TYR A 456 13.15 -13.35 13.59
N GLY A 457 12.25 -12.48 14.06
CA GLY A 457 12.55 -11.58 15.19
C GLY A 457 12.11 -10.13 15.04
N ALA A 458 11.47 -9.74 13.94
CA ALA A 458 10.80 -8.45 13.91
C ALA A 458 9.59 -8.47 14.86
N ILE A 459 9.43 -7.42 15.65
CA ILE A 459 8.31 -7.28 16.60
C ILE A 459 7.13 -6.52 16.00
N SER A 460 7.39 -5.67 15.00
CA SER A 460 6.37 -4.91 14.29
C SER A 460 6.84 -4.51 12.90
N MET A 461 5.89 -4.31 12.00
CA MET A 461 6.11 -3.71 10.69
C MET A 461 5.07 -2.61 10.46
N LYS A 462 5.47 -1.52 9.80
CA LYS A 462 4.64 -0.38 9.42
C LYS A 462 4.76 -0.10 7.94
N SER A 463 3.86 0.74 7.44
CA SER A 463 3.91 1.24 6.07
C SER A 463 3.46 2.67 5.93
N TYR A 464 3.99 3.26 4.88
CA TYR A 464 3.72 4.63 4.47
C TYR A 464 4.05 4.79 2.99
N ASP A 465 3.66 5.93 2.45
CA ASP A 465 3.83 6.26 1.05
C ASP A 465 4.28 7.70 0.81
N GLU A 466 5.01 7.91 -0.28
CA GLU A 466 5.50 9.22 -0.73
C GLU A 466 5.12 9.47 -2.20
N ALA A 467 4.38 10.55 -2.44
CA ALA A 467 3.85 10.91 -3.77
C ALA A 467 4.69 11.96 -4.52
N HIS A 468 5.70 12.54 -3.87
CA HIS A 468 6.52 13.61 -4.44
C HIS A 468 7.73 13.08 -5.22
N GLY A 469 7.99 11.76 -5.23
CA GLY A 469 9.11 11.12 -5.94
C GLY A 469 9.10 11.19 -7.48
N GLU A 470 8.09 11.83 -8.09
CA GLU A 470 7.89 11.92 -9.56
C GLU A 470 7.64 10.58 -10.30
N PHE A 471 7.30 9.52 -9.57
CA PHE A 471 6.73 8.31 -10.14
C PHE A 471 5.28 8.51 -10.63
N PHE A 472 4.73 7.53 -11.36
CA PHE A 472 3.37 7.56 -11.89
C PHE A 472 2.27 7.47 -10.80
N SER A 473 2.65 7.01 -9.61
CA SER A 473 1.78 6.83 -8.44
C SER A 473 2.56 7.17 -7.18
N PRO A 474 1.88 7.34 -6.02
CA PRO A 474 2.54 7.26 -4.73
C PRO A 474 3.39 6.00 -4.64
N TRP A 475 4.56 6.11 -4.02
CA TRP A 475 5.51 5.03 -3.85
C TRP A 475 5.47 4.53 -2.41
N GLY A 476 5.38 3.21 -2.23
CA GLY A 476 5.19 2.57 -0.94
C GLY A 476 6.51 2.13 -0.30
N PHE A 477 6.54 2.20 1.03
CA PHE A 477 7.65 1.72 1.86
C PHE A 477 7.13 0.80 2.97
N ARG A 478 7.94 -0.20 3.34
CA ARG A 478 7.73 -1.06 4.52
C ARG A 478 8.89 -0.90 5.46
N ILE A 479 8.61 -0.62 6.73
CA ILE A 479 9.61 -0.50 7.79
C ILE A 479 9.33 -1.53 8.88
N GLY A 480 10.34 -2.30 9.26
CA GLY A 480 10.27 -3.34 10.30
C GLY A 480 11.17 -3.00 11.48
N PHE A 481 10.69 -3.23 12.69
CA PHE A 481 11.40 -2.96 13.94
C PHE A 481 11.78 -4.26 14.63
N MET A 482 13.04 -4.40 15.03
CA MET A 482 13.51 -5.53 15.84
C MET A 482 13.37 -5.26 17.34
N GLY A 483 13.32 -3.98 17.73
CA GLY A 483 13.31 -3.57 19.14
C GLY A 483 12.21 -2.58 19.50
N ILE A 484 11.68 -2.74 20.70
CA ILE A 484 10.58 -1.96 21.29
C ILE A 484 10.90 -0.45 21.26
N GLN A 485 12.10 -0.02 21.65
CA GLN A 485 12.50 1.40 21.60
C GLN A 485 12.39 2.00 20.19
N THR A 486 12.81 1.26 19.16
CA THR A 486 12.77 1.77 17.78
C THR A 486 11.35 1.89 17.24
N GLN A 487 10.48 0.96 17.61
CA GLN A 487 9.05 1.05 17.34
C GLN A 487 8.42 2.24 18.06
N THR A 488 8.78 2.51 19.31
CA THR A 488 8.27 3.67 20.05
C THR A 488 8.73 4.99 19.44
N ASN A 489 10.01 5.08 19.04
CA ASN A 489 10.58 6.25 18.39
C ASN A 489 9.93 6.58 17.03
N TRP A 490 9.29 5.60 16.38
CA TRP A 490 8.48 5.86 15.19
C TRP A 490 7.43 6.95 15.43
N TYR A 491 6.84 6.98 16.63
CA TYR A 491 5.81 7.93 17.04
C TYR A 491 6.37 9.21 17.70
N SER A 492 7.63 9.55 17.41
CA SER A 492 8.25 10.78 17.91
C SER A 492 7.48 12.03 17.45
N HIS A 493 7.40 13.03 18.33
CA HIS A 493 6.76 14.29 18.00
C HIS A 493 7.56 15.08 16.94
N PRO A 494 6.93 15.84 16.02
CA PRO A 494 7.63 16.61 14.99
C PRO A 494 8.84 17.42 15.49
N SER A 495 8.68 18.15 16.61
CA SER A 495 9.77 18.95 17.17
C SER A 495 10.96 18.11 17.68
N GLN A 496 10.70 16.89 18.13
CA GLN A 496 11.76 15.96 18.55
C GLN A 496 12.51 15.44 17.33
N VAL A 497 11.80 15.16 16.24
CA VAL A 497 12.40 14.79 14.96
C VAL A 497 13.27 15.92 14.40
N ASP A 498 12.77 17.16 14.41
CA ASP A 498 13.54 18.34 13.98
C ASP A 498 14.81 18.53 14.80
N GLN A 499 14.72 18.31 16.12
CA GLN A 499 15.88 18.35 17.01
C GLN A 499 16.89 17.26 16.66
N ILE A 500 16.44 16.01 16.48
CA ILE A 500 17.31 14.88 16.11
C ILE A 500 17.97 15.15 14.75
N LEU A 501 17.23 15.64 13.75
CA LEU A 501 17.79 16.02 12.45
C LEU A 501 18.86 17.10 12.60
N ALA A 502 18.63 18.12 13.43
CA ALA A 502 19.61 19.17 13.69
C ALA A 502 20.87 18.67 14.41
N GLU A 503 20.71 17.75 15.38
CA GLU A 503 21.82 17.16 16.12
C GLU A 503 22.64 16.17 15.29
N ARG A 504 21.96 15.40 14.43
CA ARG A 504 22.56 14.36 13.59
C ARG A 504 22.97 14.84 12.21
N ALA A 505 22.63 16.06 11.79
CA ALA A 505 23.08 16.60 10.52
C ALA A 505 24.61 16.61 10.42
N VAL A 506 25.12 16.11 9.29
CA VAL A 506 26.52 16.32 8.92
C VAL A 506 26.76 17.81 8.70
N ALA A 507 27.87 18.31 9.23
CA ALA A 507 28.27 19.68 8.97
C ALA A 507 28.62 19.85 7.48
N THR A 508 28.16 20.96 6.89
CA THR A 508 28.40 21.29 5.48
C THR A 508 29.38 22.46 5.34
N LYS A 509 30.14 22.48 4.25
CA LYS A 509 31.10 23.56 3.93
C LYS A 509 30.36 24.84 3.56
N SER A 510 29.19 24.72 2.92
CA SER A 510 28.29 25.82 2.59
C SER A 510 27.63 26.45 3.83
N GLY A 511 27.52 25.69 4.93
CA GLY A 511 26.75 26.06 6.12
C GLY A 511 25.24 25.89 5.94
N LEU A 512 24.80 25.29 4.84
CA LEU A 512 23.39 24.95 4.60
C LEU A 512 23.02 23.66 5.34
N PHE A 513 21.74 23.54 5.71
CA PHE A 513 21.21 22.31 6.27
C PHE A 513 21.14 21.23 5.18
N PRO A 514 21.60 19.99 5.44
CA PRO A 514 21.79 19.00 4.38
C PRO A 514 20.51 18.26 3.97
N PHE A 515 19.39 18.43 4.68
CA PHE A 515 18.11 17.78 4.37
C PHE A 515 17.20 18.73 3.59
N ASP A 516 16.63 18.26 2.49
CA ASP A 516 15.90 19.09 1.53
C ASP A 516 14.37 18.88 1.62
N TYR A 517 13.92 17.72 2.10
CA TYR A 517 12.51 17.32 2.09
C TYR A 517 11.97 16.88 3.46
N ILE A 518 12.74 16.07 4.20
CA ILE A 518 12.35 15.55 5.50
C ILE A 518 12.42 16.66 6.56
N ASP A 519 11.34 16.78 7.30
CA ASP A 519 11.26 17.51 8.55
C ASP A 519 10.32 16.74 9.51
N GLY A 520 10.11 17.26 10.70
CA GLY A 520 9.21 16.64 11.66
C GLY A 520 7.76 16.51 11.18
N ALA A 521 7.27 17.42 10.33
CA ALA A 521 5.92 17.35 9.80
C ALA A 521 5.80 16.29 8.69
N THR A 522 6.79 16.20 7.80
CA THR A 522 6.90 15.15 6.80
C THR A 522 7.01 13.78 7.46
N PHE A 523 7.90 13.61 8.46
CA PHE A 523 8.02 12.33 9.19
C PHE A 523 6.71 11.93 9.89
N MET A 524 5.99 12.88 10.50
CA MET A 524 4.68 12.62 11.10
C MET A 524 3.66 12.11 10.07
N SER A 525 3.75 12.55 8.80
CA SER A 525 2.87 12.04 7.74
C SER A 525 3.13 10.57 7.41
N TYR A 526 4.35 10.08 7.65
CA TYR A 526 4.71 8.67 7.46
C TYR A 526 4.28 7.78 8.61
N GLN A 527 4.01 8.33 9.79
CA GLN A 527 3.67 7.52 10.97
C GLN A 527 2.39 6.70 10.82
N TYR A 528 1.49 7.12 9.92
CA TYR A 528 0.18 6.52 9.72
C TYR A 528 -0.01 6.12 8.25
N PRO A 529 -0.42 4.87 7.98
CA PRO A 529 -0.64 4.42 6.61
C PRO A 529 -1.77 5.20 5.96
N SER A 530 -1.77 5.32 4.64
CA SER A 530 -2.79 6.08 3.92
C SER A 530 -4.18 5.43 4.00
N ARG A 531 -5.24 6.21 3.73
CA ARG A 531 -6.61 5.69 3.68
C ARG A 531 -6.80 4.63 2.60
N VAL A 532 -5.99 4.71 1.53
CA VAL A 532 -5.99 3.73 0.45
C VAL A 532 -5.55 2.37 0.99
N GLU A 533 -4.42 2.34 1.68
CA GLU A 533 -3.86 1.12 2.24
C GLU A 533 -4.81 0.48 3.29
N GLU A 534 -5.37 1.28 4.19
CA GLU A 534 -6.42 0.83 5.12
C GLU A 534 -7.59 0.20 4.35
N THR A 535 -8.09 0.88 3.32
CA THR A 535 -9.26 0.41 2.55
C THR A 535 -8.97 -0.90 1.84
N VAL A 536 -7.80 -1.03 1.22
CA VAL A 536 -7.37 -2.27 0.55
C VAL A 536 -7.20 -3.39 1.56
N TYR A 537 -6.52 -3.15 2.69
CA TYR A 537 -6.37 -4.12 3.77
C TYR A 537 -7.74 -4.63 4.27
N CYS A 538 -8.68 -3.72 4.53
CA CYS A 538 -10.02 -4.06 5.02
C CYS A 538 -10.92 -4.80 4.03
N ARG A 539 -10.56 -4.87 2.75
CA ARG A 539 -11.27 -5.74 1.79
C ARG A 539 -10.87 -7.20 1.94
N HIS A 540 -9.68 -7.47 2.47
CA HIS A 540 -9.12 -8.82 2.64
C HIS A 540 -9.23 -9.33 4.09
N SER A 541 -9.16 -8.42 5.05
CA SER A 541 -9.21 -8.69 6.48
C SER A 541 -10.52 -8.23 7.08
N LYS A 542 -10.92 -8.82 8.21
CA LYS A 542 -12.09 -8.35 8.97
C LYS A 542 -11.77 -7.04 9.68
N CYS A 543 -12.08 -5.92 9.04
CA CYS A 543 -12.20 -4.63 9.74
C CYS A 543 -13.63 -4.50 10.28
N GLU A 544 -13.95 -5.29 11.31
CA GLU A 544 -15.19 -5.06 12.05
C GLU A 544 -15.08 -3.70 12.76
N THR A 545 -16.18 -2.95 12.75
CA THR A 545 -16.30 -1.51 13.01
C THR A 545 -15.62 -1.04 14.30
N ARG A 546 -14.30 -0.85 14.23
CA ARG A 546 -13.58 0.18 14.97
C ARG A 546 -13.64 1.50 14.20
N GLY A 547 -14.81 1.83 13.64
CA GLY A 547 -15.21 3.14 13.08
C GLY A 547 -16.55 3.63 13.68
N PHE A 548 -16.76 4.95 13.74
CA PHE A 548 -18.06 5.55 14.09
C PHE A 548 -19.17 5.03 13.16
N ASP A 549 -20.20 4.44 13.74
CA ASP A 549 -21.42 4.05 13.02
C ASP A 549 -22.48 5.16 13.17
N PRO A 550 -22.77 5.94 12.11
CA PRO A 550 -23.72 7.03 12.19
C PRO A 550 -25.17 6.58 12.45
N ASP A 551 -25.47 5.28 12.28
CA ASP A 551 -26.81 4.73 12.51
C ASP A 551 -27.02 4.31 13.97
N VAL A 552 -25.96 4.27 14.79
CA VAL A 552 -26.03 4.01 16.23
C VAL A 552 -26.23 5.34 16.98
N SER A 553 -27.26 5.43 17.83
CA SER A 553 -27.52 6.64 18.61
C SER A 553 -26.42 6.92 19.62
N ASN A 554 -26.25 8.20 19.99
CA ASN A 554 -25.33 8.64 21.03
C ASN A 554 -26.10 9.22 22.23
N VAL A 555 -25.68 8.86 23.44
CA VAL A 555 -26.17 9.39 24.72
C VAL A 555 -25.21 10.50 25.17
N PRO A 556 -25.60 11.77 25.04
CA PRO A 556 -24.67 12.86 25.25
C PRO A 556 -24.43 13.15 26.74
N ALA A 557 -23.29 13.76 27.06
CA ALA A 557 -22.93 14.20 28.41
C ALA A 557 -23.98 15.14 29.02
N SER A 558 -24.71 15.87 28.17
CA SER A 558 -25.82 16.73 28.59
C SER A 558 -27.06 15.99 29.13
N THR A 559 -27.11 14.66 29.00
CA THR A 559 -28.21 13.79 29.47
C THR A 559 -27.89 13.03 30.74
N ILE A 560 -26.76 13.33 31.38
CA ILE A 560 -26.37 12.78 32.68
C ILE A 560 -26.31 13.88 33.76
N GLU A 561 -26.47 13.47 35.02
CA GLU A 561 -26.35 14.37 36.18
C GLU A 561 -25.57 13.72 37.32
N MET A 562 -24.94 14.54 38.17
CA MET A 562 -24.13 14.05 39.29
C MET A 562 -24.87 14.21 40.62
N LYS A 563 -25.03 13.11 41.36
CA LYS A 563 -25.71 13.05 42.67
C LYS A 563 -24.95 12.15 43.65
N ALA A 564 -25.47 11.95 44.86
CA ALA A 564 -24.92 10.95 45.77
C ALA A 564 -25.13 9.55 45.18
N SER A 565 -24.10 8.70 45.21
CA SER A 565 -24.17 7.34 44.69
C SER A 565 -25.13 6.47 45.52
N ASN A 566 -25.78 5.51 44.86
CA ASN A 566 -26.54 4.46 45.54
C ASN A 566 -25.64 3.38 46.15
N ILE A 567 -24.37 3.32 45.75
CA ILE A 567 -23.37 2.38 46.27
C ILE A 567 -22.85 2.89 47.62
N PRO A 568 -22.92 2.08 48.70
CA PRO A 568 -22.39 2.46 49.99
C PRO A 568 -20.89 2.80 49.89
N ASN A 569 -20.47 3.91 50.50
CA ASN A 569 -19.07 4.35 50.50
C ASN A 569 -18.45 4.60 49.11
N ALA A 570 -19.26 4.87 48.08
CA ALA A 570 -18.78 5.32 46.76
C ALA A 570 -18.76 6.85 46.59
N GLY A 571 -19.44 7.59 47.47
CA GLY A 571 -19.45 9.05 47.42
C GLY A 571 -20.50 9.58 46.44
N ARG A 572 -20.07 10.11 45.30
CA ARG A 572 -20.95 10.63 44.23
C ARG A 572 -21.03 9.64 43.08
N GLY A 573 -22.13 9.68 42.35
CA GLY A 573 -22.37 8.88 41.15
C GLY A 573 -22.97 9.73 40.05
N VAL A 574 -22.84 9.23 38.82
CA VAL A 574 -23.42 9.82 37.61
C VAL A 574 -24.71 9.08 37.29
N PHE A 575 -25.76 9.78 36.86
CA PHE A 575 -27.09 9.22 36.64
C PHE A 575 -27.67 9.64 35.29
N PHE A 576 -28.36 8.73 34.60
CA PHE A 576 -29.10 9.06 33.39
C PHE A 576 -30.31 9.96 33.73
N MET A 577 -30.52 11.04 32.99
CA MET A 577 -31.69 11.90 33.14
C MET A 577 -32.90 11.43 32.34
N GLU A 578 -32.69 10.55 31.36
CA GLU A 578 -33.71 10.01 30.46
C GLU A 578 -33.52 8.51 30.19
N ASP A 579 -34.47 7.89 29.50
CA ASP A 579 -34.39 6.49 29.10
C ASP A 579 -33.48 6.36 27.86
N CYS A 580 -32.45 5.53 27.94
CA CYS A 580 -31.49 5.35 26.85
C CYS A 580 -31.56 3.94 26.25
N PRO A 581 -31.50 3.79 24.91
CA PRO A 581 -31.56 2.49 24.26
C PRO A 581 -30.24 1.73 24.34
N GLU A 582 -30.34 0.39 24.41
CA GLU A 582 -29.21 -0.53 24.31
C GLU A 582 -28.41 -0.32 23.02
N GLY A 583 -27.09 -0.49 23.11
CA GLY A 583 -26.18 -0.38 21.99
C GLY A 583 -25.81 1.04 21.60
N SER A 584 -26.46 2.06 22.16
CA SER A 584 -26.10 3.47 21.92
C SER A 584 -24.69 3.75 22.40
N TYR A 585 -23.96 4.58 21.68
CA TYR A 585 -22.73 5.19 22.18
C TYR A 585 -23.01 6.04 23.42
N PHE A 586 -22.02 6.16 24.29
CA PHE A 586 -22.05 6.99 25.47
C PHE A 586 -20.98 8.08 25.36
N MET A 587 -21.40 9.35 25.47
CA MET A 587 -20.53 10.54 25.44
C MET A 587 -19.56 10.60 24.24
N LEU A 588 -19.95 10.04 23.09
CA LEU A 588 -19.09 10.01 21.92
C LEU A 588 -18.67 11.41 21.46
N GLU A 589 -19.52 12.43 21.67
CA GLU A 589 -19.20 13.79 21.29
C GLU A 589 -17.99 14.37 22.04
N ASP A 590 -17.65 13.83 23.21
CA ASP A 590 -16.49 14.26 24.00
C ASP A 590 -15.21 13.51 23.60
N SER A 591 -15.31 12.35 22.95
CA SER A 591 -14.15 11.57 22.46
C SER A 591 -13.28 12.36 21.47
N VAL A 592 -13.83 13.38 20.80
CA VAL A 592 -13.06 14.29 19.91
C VAL A 592 -12.05 15.15 20.66
N HIS A 593 -12.15 15.20 21.99
CA HIS A 593 -11.22 15.88 22.89
C HIS A 593 -10.20 14.93 23.51
N ALA A 594 -10.21 13.65 23.12
CA ALA A 594 -9.20 12.70 23.55
C ALA A 594 -7.81 13.08 22.99
N MET A 595 -6.77 12.87 23.78
CA MET A 595 -5.38 13.07 23.40
C MET A 595 -4.53 11.93 23.92
N ILE A 596 -3.49 11.58 23.16
CA ILE A 596 -2.44 10.65 23.59
C ILE A 596 -1.18 11.47 23.82
N VAL A 597 -0.57 11.28 24.98
CA VAL A 597 0.76 11.73 25.33
C VAL A 597 1.70 10.56 25.06
N PHE A 598 2.38 10.58 23.92
CA PHE A 598 3.35 9.54 23.56
C PHE A 598 4.53 9.51 24.53
N PRO A 599 5.24 8.37 24.64
CA PRO A 599 6.31 8.20 25.62
C PRO A 599 7.35 9.32 25.64
N GLY A 600 7.86 9.73 24.47
CA GLY A 600 8.83 10.84 24.40
C GLY A 600 8.27 12.19 24.89
N THR A 601 6.95 12.41 24.79
CA THR A 601 6.29 13.58 25.38
C THR A 601 6.07 13.41 26.87
N ALA A 602 5.75 12.20 27.34
CA ALA A 602 5.63 11.88 28.76
C ALA A 602 6.97 12.11 29.49
N ASP A 603 8.09 11.65 28.93
CA ASP A 603 9.44 11.88 29.45
C ASP A 603 9.74 13.38 29.65
N VAL A 604 9.36 14.21 28.66
CA VAL A 604 9.52 15.67 28.75
C VAL A 604 8.62 16.25 29.83
N MET A 605 7.39 15.77 29.95
CA MET A 605 6.46 16.20 30.99
C MET A 605 6.97 15.87 32.38
N ASP A 606 7.54 14.68 32.58
CA ASP A 606 8.14 14.26 33.85
C ASP A 606 9.35 15.10 34.21
N ALA A 607 10.26 15.33 33.25
CA ALA A 607 11.39 16.23 33.44
C ALA A 607 10.93 17.66 33.81
N MET A 608 9.82 18.13 33.24
CA MET A 608 9.23 19.44 33.55
C MET A 608 8.53 19.46 34.93
N LEU A 609 7.89 18.37 35.33
CA LEU A 609 7.30 18.19 36.65
C LEU A 609 8.38 18.20 37.74
N ASP A 610 9.49 17.52 37.52
CA ASP A 610 10.65 17.51 38.42
C ASP A 610 11.29 18.90 38.54
N ALA A 611 11.49 19.59 37.42
CA ALA A 611 12.11 20.90 37.41
C ALA A 611 11.19 22.02 37.95
N TYR A 612 9.88 21.91 37.72
CA TYR A 612 8.91 22.98 38.01
C TYR A 612 7.57 22.45 38.58
N PRO A 613 7.58 21.73 39.71
CA PRO A 613 6.42 20.97 40.20
C PRO A 613 5.17 21.84 40.43
N ALA A 614 5.35 23.06 40.96
CA ALA A 614 4.21 23.96 41.22
C ALA A 614 3.52 24.48 39.94
N LYS A 615 4.21 24.51 38.80
CA LYS A 615 3.66 24.99 37.52
C LYS A 615 2.96 23.88 36.75
N TRP A 616 3.45 22.65 36.87
CA TRP A 616 2.97 21.51 36.09
C TRP A 616 1.99 20.60 36.84
N LYS A 617 1.81 20.80 38.16
CA LYS A 617 0.81 20.05 38.96
C LYS A 617 -0.60 20.06 38.36
N LEU A 618 -1.00 21.14 37.68
CA LEU A 618 -2.30 21.19 37.02
C LEU A 618 -2.40 20.20 35.85
N LEU A 619 -1.35 20.10 35.04
CA LEU A 619 -1.30 19.15 33.92
C LEU A 619 -1.24 17.73 34.45
N GLU A 620 -0.39 17.44 35.43
CA GLU A 620 -0.32 16.13 36.09
C GLU A 620 -1.70 15.73 36.63
N ASN A 621 -2.36 16.60 37.40
CA ASN A 621 -3.71 16.31 37.91
C ASN A 621 -4.76 16.13 36.80
N TYR A 622 -4.58 16.79 35.65
CA TYR A 622 -5.49 16.65 34.51
C TYR A 622 -5.26 15.30 33.82
N VAL A 623 -4.00 14.97 33.52
CA VAL A 623 -3.62 13.70 32.88
C VAL A 623 -3.93 12.51 33.79
N SER A 624 -3.58 12.58 35.07
CA SER A 624 -3.89 11.53 36.05
C SER A 624 -5.38 11.48 36.43
N GLY A 625 -6.12 12.57 36.22
CA GLY A 625 -7.52 12.70 36.63
C GLY A 625 -8.54 12.41 35.54
N TYR A 626 -8.16 12.60 34.28
CA TYR A 626 -8.98 12.40 33.08
C TYR A 626 -8.36 11.40 32.11
N GLY A 627 -7.20 10.84 32.46
CA GLY A 627 -6.50 9.86 31.67
C GLY A 627 -6.03 8.67 32.48
N PHE A 628 -5.51 7.69 31.77
CA PHE A 628 -4.90 6.49 32.32
C PHE A 628 -3.52 6.29 31.69
N SER A 629 -2.64 5.65 32.46
CA SER A 629 -1.37 5.14 31.93
C SER A 629 -1.70 4.04 30.93
N ASP A 630 -1.16 4.15 29.74
CA ASP A 630 -1.28 3.18 28.66
C ASP A 630 0.12 2.61 28.42
N ASP A 631 0.25 1.28 28.33
CA ASP A 631 1.53 0.67 27.99
C ASP A 631 1.73 0.74 26.46
N PHE A 632 2.49 1.73 26.01
CA PHE A 632 2.81 1.94 24.61
C PHE A 632 4.05 1.14 24.22
N PHE A 633 3.83 -0.15 23.95
CA PHE A 633 4.87 -1.13 23.57
C PHE A 633 5.96 -1.35 24.63
N GLY A 634 5.65 -1.26 25.92
CA GLY A 634 6.63 -1.37 27.01
C GLY A 634 7.11 -0.02 27.56
N TYR A 635 6.50 1.10 27.15
CA TYR A 635 6.78 2.44 27.63
C TYR A 635 5.53 3.14 28.12
N GLU A 636 5.68 3.92 29.17
CA GLU A 636 4.59 4.73 29.72
C GLU A 636 4.16 5.80 28.70
N ALA A 637 2.92 5.66 28.21
CA ALA A 637 2.19 6.72 27.55
C ALA A 637 0.99 7.11 28.43
N HIS A 638 0.41 8.27 28.17
CA HIS A 638 -0.85 8.64 28.81
C HIS A 638 -1.92 8.87 27.79
N ARG A 639 -3.06 8.22 27.97
CA ARG A 639 -4.27 8.53 27.21
C ARG A 639 -5.19 9.34 28.07
N VAL A 640 -5.55 10.53 27.61
CA VAL A 640 -6.58 11.37 28.24
C VAL A 640 -7.80 11.31 27.35
N ASP A 641 -8.90 10.76 27.85
CA ASP A 641 -10.15 10.66 27.12
C ASP A 641 -11.30 11.15 28.00
N PRO A 642 -11.82 12.36 27.75
CA PRO A 642 -12.93 12.90 28.53
C PRO A 642 -14.28 12.24 28.19
N GLY A 643 -14.36 11.47 27.09
CA GLY A 643 -15.52 10.66 26.72
C GLY A 643 -15.61 9.33 27.48
N ILE A 644 -14.48 8.82 28.00
CA ILE A 644 -14.47 7.67 28.91
C ILE A 644 -14.99 8.12 30.27
N ALA A 645 -15.91 7.31 30.83
CA ALA A 645 -16.55 7.59 32.10
C ALA A 645 -15.62 7.35 33.31
N THR A 646 -14.47 8.04 33.35
CA THR A 646 -13.60 8.20 34.55
C THR A 646 -14.38 8.72 35.77
N PHE A 647 -15.61 9.20 35.59
CA PHE A 647 -16.54 9.67 36.61
C PHE A 647 -17.67 8.71 36.99
N ALA A 648 -17.84 7.58 36.29
CA ALA A 648 -18.78 6.55 36.70
C ALA A 648 -18.29 5.85 37.99
N ASN A 649 -19.12 5.04 38.61
CA ASN A 649 -18.66 4.13 39.66
C ASN A 649 -18.47 2.73 39.08
N HIS A 650 -17.58 1.94 39.68
CA HIS A 650 -17.40 0.53 39.29
C HIS A 650 -18.69 -0.28 39.55
N GLY A 651 -19.17 -0.97 38.52
CA GLY A 651 -20.30 -1.88 38.56
C GLY A 651 -19.88 -3.26 39.07
N CYS A 652 -20.23 -3.58 40.31
CA CYS A 652 -19.92 -4.88 40.90
C CYS A 652 -20.81 -6.00 40.35
N ASN A 653 -20.23 -7.19 40.14
CA ASN A 653 -20.92 -8.43 39.78
C ASN A 653 -21.82 -8.30 38.54
N GLY A 654 -21.29 -7.66 37.48
CA GLY A 654 -22.00 -7.50 36.20
C GLY A 654 -23.15 -6.49 36.24
N THR A 655 -23.10 -5.54 37.18
CA THR A 655 -24.10 -4.45 37.26
C THR A 655 -23.79 -3.28 36.34
N ASN A 656 -22.62 -3.27 35.70
CA ASN A 656 -22.23 -2.28 34.71
C ASN A 656 -23.26 -2.20 33.57
N ASN A 657 -23.57 -0.97 33.16
CA ASN A 657 -24.52 -0.68 32.10
C ASN A 657 -23.89 0.05 30.91
N ILE A 658 -22.65 0.51 31.06
CA ILE A 658 -21.78 0.99 29.98
C ILE A 658 -20.52 0.12 29.87
N GLY A 659 -19.72 0.33 28.82
CA GLY A 659 -18.44 -0.35 28.60
C GLY A 659 -18.45 -1.31 27.41
N THR A 660 -17.49 -2.23 27.41
CA THR A 660 -17.44 -3.38 26.49
C THR A 660 -18.10 -4.61 27.13
N ALA A 661 -18.67 -5.50 26.30
CA ALA A 661 -19.33 -6.72 26.77
C ALA A 661 -18.29 -7.77 27.23
N SER A 662 -17.66 -7.54 28.39
CA SER A 662 -16.80 -8.53 29.03
C SER A 662 -17.64 -9.65 29.67
N LYS A 663 -17.15 -10.89 29.54
CA LYS A 663 -17.76 -12.06 30.20
C LYS A 663 -17.31 -12.21 31.65
N GLU A 664 -16.27 -11.49 32.07
CA GLU A 664 -15.69 -11.58 33.39
C GLU A 664 -16.01 -10.35 34.24
N THR A 665 -16.03 -10.53 35.55
CA THR A 665 -16.27 -9.52 36.60
C THR A 665 -15.21 -9.70 37.69
N GLU A 666 -15.07 -8.75 38.60
CA GLU A 666 -14.10 -8.84 39.70
C GLU A 666 -14.29 -10.06 40.60
N LEU A 667 -15.48 -10.67 40.56
CA LEU A 667 -15.81 -11.90 41.29
C LEU A 667 -15.53 -13.18 40.50
N THR A 668 -15.41 -13.10 39.18
CA THR A 668 -15.26 -14.26 38.29
C THR A 668 -13.92 -14.33 37.57
N ALA A 669 -13.19 -13.22 37.48
CA ALA A 669 -11.87 -13.17 36.88
C ALA A 669 -10.84 -13.96 37.71
N ASP A 670 -9.91 -14.61 37.02
CA ASP A 670 -8.82 -15.36 37.64
C ASP A 670 -7.63 -14.43 37.89
N PRO A 671 -7.22 -14.21 39.16
CA PRO A 671 -6.08 -13.34 39.47
C PRO A 671 -4.73 -13.90 38.98
N GLU A 672 -4.66 -15.18 38.63
CA GLU A 672 -3.45 -15.82 38.09
C GLU A 672 -3.41 -15.81 36.56
N ARG A 673 -4.45 -15.28 35.91
CA ARG A 673 -4.55 -15.15 34.45
C ARG A 673 -4.31 -13.70 34.07
N ASP A 674 -3.25 -13.44 33.32
CA ASP A 674 -3.01 -12.13 32.72
C ASP A 674 -4.02 -11.91 31.59
N PRO A 675 -4.83 -10.83 31.61
CA PRO A 675 -5.74 -10.50 30.51
C PRO A 675 -5.00 -10.19 29.19
N GLU A 676 -3.72 -9.83 29.24
CA GLU A 676 -2.92 -9.54 28.04
C GLU A 676 -2.67 -10.77 27.16
N ASP A 677 -2.79 -11.99 27.71
CA ASP A 677 -2.69 -13.25 26.95
C ASP A 677 -3.84 -13.43 25.93
N ASP A 678 -4.91 -12.62 26.00
CA ASP A 678 -6.07 -12.67 25.09
C ASP A 678 -6.01 -11.63 23.95
N ILE A 679 -4.93 -10.82 23.84
CA ILE A 679 -4.81 -9.82 22.76
C ILE A 679 -4.47 -10.54 21.44
N ASP A 680 -5.36 -10.41 20.44
CA ASP A 680 -5.29 -11.08 19.13
C ASP A 680 -3.87 -10.99 18.49
N GLU A 681 -3.32 -12.14 18.08
CA GLU A 681 -1.98 -12.31 17.47
C GLU A 681 -1.76 -11.56 16.12
N ASP A 682 -2.74 -10.78 15.66
CA ASP A 682 -2.82 -10.11 14.35
C ASP A 682 -2.29 -8.64 14.33
N GLU A 683 -1.56 -8.20 15.36
CA GLU A 683 -1.05 -6.80 15.43
C GLU A 683 0.32 -6.55 14.78
N PHE A 684 1.03 -7.59 14.31
CA PHE A 684 2.38 -7.42 13.75
C PHE A 684 2.42 -6.40 12.59
N PHE A 685 1.42 -6.48 11.69
CA PHE A 685 1.21 -5.54 10.60
C PHE A 685 -0.29 -5.36 10.37
N ASN A 686 -0.83 -4.22 10.81
CA ASN A 686 -2.26 -3.94 10.72
C ASN A 686 -2.50 -2.45 10.43
N PRO A 687 -2.53 -2.04 9.15
CA PRO A 687 -2.65 -0.64 8.79
C PRO A 687 -4.00 -0.03 9.20
N PHE A 688 -5.04 -0.86 9.38
CA PHE A 688 -6.31 -0.43 9.94
C PHE A 688 -6.19 -0.04 11.41
N ALA A 689 -5.56 -0.90 12.24
CA ALA A 689 -5.33 -0.59 13.64
C ALA A 689 -4.40 0.61 13.82
N GLU A 690 -3.34 0.70 13.01
CA GLU A 690 -2.35 1.80 13.07
C GLU A 690 -2.96 3.16 12.71
N ARG A 691 -3.74 3.22 11.62
CA ARG A 691 -4.39 4.47 11.22
C ARG A 691 -5.47 4.91 12.20
N ASN A 692 -6.12 3.96 12.86
CA ASN A 692 -7.18 4.19 13.84
C ASN A 692 -6.68 4.07 15.27
N TYR A 693 -5.36 4.12 15.49
CA TYR A 693 -4.77 3.96 16.83
C TYR A 693 -5.34 4.99 17.80
N PHE A 694 -5.56 6.23 17.34
CA PHE A 694 -6.23 7.30 18.10
C PHE A 694 -7.75 7.17 18.20
N ALA A 695 -8.38 6.48 17.25
CA ALA A 695 -9.83 6.26 17.26
C ALA A 695 -10.24 5.19 18.27
N SER A 696 -9.28 4.50 18.90
CA SER A 696 -9.54 3.57 20.00
C SER A 696 -9.89 4.24 21.34
N SER A 697 -10.27 5.53 21.34
CA SER A 697 -11.09 6.13 22.42
C SER A 697 -12.20 5.15 22.78
N ALA A 698 -12.42 4.83 24.05
CA ALA A 698 -13.37 3.77 24.39
C ALA A 698 -14.76 4.18 23.92
N TRP A 699 -15.30 3.46 22.95
CA TRP A 699 -16.66 3.66 22.48
C TRP A 699 -17.59 2.90 23.38
N ASP A 700 -17.60 3.31 24.63
CA ASP A 700 -18.48 2.72 25.62
C ASP A 700 -19.89 2.77 25.06
N LYS A 701 -20.48 1.58 24.98
CA LYS A 701 -21.85 1.42 24.55
C LYS A 701 -22.69 1.07 25.76
N LEU A 702 -23.95 1.45 25.71
CA LEU A 702 -24.94 0.91 26.62
C LEU A 702 -25.07 -0.60 26.39
N LEU A 703 -24.68 -1.40 27.39
CA LEU A 703 -24.76 -2.86 27.34
C LEU A 703 -26.20 -3.38 27.41
N ARG A 704 -27.13 -2.52 27.82
CA ARG A 704 -28.57 -2.76 27.89
C ARG A 704 -29.31 -1.43 27.90
N ALA A 705 -30.62 -1.48 27.69
CA ALA A 705 -31.46 -0.31 27.88
C ALA A 705 -31.43 0.14 29.37
N THR A 706 -31.35 1.45 29.60
CA THR A 706 -31.33 2.07 30.93
C THR A 706 -32.52 3.00 31.13
N LYS A 707 -32.80 3.33 32.40
CA LYS A 707 -33.92 4.20 32.79
C LYS A 707 -33.45 5.52 33.38
N ALA A 708 -34.27 6.55 33.23
CA ALA A 708 -34.08 7.80 33.94
C ALA A 708 -33.94 7.58 35.46
N GLY A 709 -32.91 8.16 36.06
CA GLY A 709 -32.55 8.03 37.47
C GLY A 709 -31.70 6.79 37.82
N GLU A 710 -31.33 5.97 36.84
CA GLU A 710 -30.38 4.88 37.03
C GLU A 710 -28.93 5.40 37.07
N GLU A 711 -28.10 4.82 37.94
CA GLU A 711 -26.68 5.19 38.05
C GLU A 711 -25.89 4.59 36.87
N VAL A 712 -25.00 5.39 36.29
CA VAL A 712 -24.05 4.96 35.26
C VAL A 712 -22.93 4.18 35.94
N LEU A 713 -22.77 2.92 35.56
CA LEU A 713 -21.81 2.00 36.14
C LEU A 713 -20.98 1.35 35.04
N ASP A 714 -19.67 1.33 35.22
CA ASP A 714 -18.71 0.75 34.28
C ASP A 714 -17.95 -0.42 34.92
N ASN A 715 -17.39 -1.32 34.11
CA ASN A 715 -16.57 -2.43 34.59
C ASN A 715 -15.09 -2.12 34.36
N TYR A 716 -14.39 -1.69 35.40
CA TYR A 716 -13.00 -1.26 35.28
C TYR A 716 -11.96 -2.36 35.05
N MET A 717 -12.38 -3.61 34.88
CA MET A 717 -11.44 -4.70 34.60
C MET A 717 -10.68 -4.53 33.28
N THR A 718 -11.17 -3.72 32.35
CA THR A 718 -10.43 -3.38 31.11
C THR A 718 -9.35 -2.31 31.32
N PHE A 719 -9.35 -1.58 32.45
CA PHE A 719 -8.39 -0.50 32.75
C PHE A 719 -7.33 -0.90 33.77
N ALA A 720 -7.47 -2.07 34.40
CA ALA A 720 -6.46 -2.64 35.28
C ALA A 720 -5.75 -3.75 34.49
N VAL A 721 -4.63 -3.46 33.84
CA VAL A 721 -3.77 -4.47 33.18
C VAL A 721 -2.30 -4.19 33.57
N GLY A 722 -1.40 -5.14 33.34
CA GLY A 722 0.03 -5.04 33.71
C GLY A 722 0.43 -5.77 35.00
N GLU A 723 1.68 -5.58 35.45
CA GLU A 723 2.33 -6.36 36.54
C GLU A 723 1.54 -6.42 37.86
N ASP A 724 0.69 -5.43 38.12
CA ASP A 724 -0.14 -5.31 39.33
C ASP A 724 -1.60 -5.80 39.15
N TRP A 725 -1.94 -6.46 38.04
CA TRP A 725 -3.30 -6.97 37.75
C TRP A 725 -3.96 -7.67 38.94
N ALA A 726 -3.25 -8.64 39.53
CA ALA A 726 -3.78 -9.42 40.64
C ALA A 726 -4.07 -8.54 41.87
N VAL A 727 -3.26 -7.51 42.12
CA VAL A 727 -3.47 -6.58 43.22
C VAL A 727 -4.69 -5.71 42.94
N ASN A 728 -4.75 -5.10 41.76
CA ASN A 728 -5.85 -4.22 41.34
C ASN A 728 -7.19 -4.96 41.32
N LEU A 729 -7.23 -6.19 40.78
CA LEU A 729 -8.41 -7.06 40.79
C LEU A 729 -8.88 -7.35 42.22
N ASN A 730 -7.95 -7.65 43.13
CA ASN A 730 -8.28 -7.90 44.53
C ASN A 730 -8.81 -6.65 45.24
N GLU A 731 -8.28 -5.45 44.94
CA GLU A 731 -8.81 -4.21 45.48
C GLU A 731 -10.23 -3.91 44.99
N LEU A 732 -10.50 -4.08 43.69
CA LEU A 732 -11.85 -3.96 43.11
C LEU A 732 -12.82 -4.93 43.78
N LYS A 733 -12.39 -6.18 43.98
CA LYS A 733 -13.16 -7.20 44.70
C LYS A 733 -13.47 -6.79 46.14
N MET A 734 -12.51 -6.22 46.86
CA MET A 734 -12.70 -5.74 48.23
C MET A 734 -13.67 -4.55 48.28
N ASN A 735 -13.61 -3.63 47.32
CA ASN A 735 -14.56 -2.53 47.17
C ASN A 735 -15.98 -3.06 46.95
N CYS A 736 -16.15 -4.03 46.05
CA CYS A 736 -17.45 -4.66 45.79
C CYS A 736 -18.03 -5.43 46.98
N LEU A 737 -17.15 -5.94 47.85
CA LEU A 737 -17.55 -6.59 49.10
C LEU A 737 -17.72 -5.61 50.28
N ASN A 738 -17.61 -4.29 50.06
CA ASN A 738 -17.63 -3.24 51.10
C ASN A 738 -16.56 -3.44 52.19
N GLN A 739 -15.42 -4.04 51.83
CA GLN A 739 -14.31 -4.30 52.75
C GLN A 739 -13.20 -3.23 52.68
N ALA A 740 -13.23 -2.39 51.65
CA ALA A 740 -12.37 -1.21 51.47
C ALA A 740 -13.21 -0.01 51.00
N ALA A 741 -12.67 1.20 51.18
CA ALA A 741 -13.30 2.43 50.69
C ALA A 741 -12.76 2.77 49.30
N GLY A 742 -13.63 3.23 48.40
CA GLY A 742 -13.18 3.70 47.08
C GLY A 742 -12.36 4.99 47.17
N LEU A 743 -11.49 5.22 46.17
CA LEU A 743 -10.57 6.37 46.09
C LEU A 743 -11.25 7.73 46.28
N VAL A 744 -12.46 7.92 45.73
CA VAL A 744 -13.24 9.16 45.87
C VAL A 744 -13.59 9.42 47.34
N VAL A 745 -13.97 8.39 48.09
CA VAL A 745 -14.33 8.52 49.50
C VAL A 745 -13.09 8.77 50.36
N GLU A 746 -11.97 8.13 50.05
CA GLU A 746 -10.69 8.43 50.70
C GLU A 746 -10.25 9.88 50.48
N TYR A 747 -10.39 10.37 49.24
CA TYR A 747 -10.11 11.76 48.89
C TYR A 747 -11.04 12.75 49.62
N GLU A 748 -12.36 12.54 49.60
CA GLU A 748 -13.30 13.38 50.33
C GLU A 748 -13.04 13.38 51.84
N ASN A 749 -12.70 12.22 52.39
CA ASN A 749 -12.32 12.08 53.80
C ASN A 749 -11.01 12.82 54.10
N SER A 750 -10.03 12.81 53.20
CA SER A 750 -8.77 13.55 53.35
C SER A 750 -9.02 15.07 53.35
N LYS A 751 -9.91 15.58 52.47
CA LYS A 751 -10.32 16.99 52.47
C LYS A 751 -11.08 17.39 53.73
N ARG A 752 -11.96 16.53 54.25
CA ARG A 752 -12.66 16.74 55.52
C ARG A 752 -11.70 16.79 56.71
N LYS A 753 -10.64 15.96 56.69
CA LYS A 753 -9.55 16.01 57.70
C LYS A 753 -8.67 17.26 57.57
N ALA A 754 -8.43 17.73 56.35
CA ALA A 754 -7.65 18.94 56.11
C ALA A 754 -8.42 20.23 56.47
N SER A 755 -9.74 20.25 56.28
CA SER A 755 -10.59 21.38 56.69
C SER A 755 -10.81 21.44 58.21
N SER A 756 -10.81 20.30 58.91
CA SER A 756 -10.89 20.26 60.38
C SER A 756 -9.59 20.66 61.09
N HIS A 757 -8.45 20.70 60.39
CA HIS A 757 -7.17 21.23 60.92
C HIS A 757 -6.98 22.73 60.67
N ARG A 758 -7.89 23.38 59.93
CA ARG A 758 -7.90 24.84 59.69
C ARG A 758 -8.94 25.60 60.51
N SER A 759 -9.77 24.91 61.29
CA SER A 759 -10.64 25.48 62.35
C SER A 759 -9.96 25.35 63.70
#